data_AF-A0A932JQ98-F1
#
_entry.id   AF-A0A932JQ98-F1
#
_cell.length_a   1.000
_cell.length_b   1.000
_cell.length_c   1.000
_cell.angle_alpha   90.00
_cell.angle_beta   90.00
_cell.angle_gamma   90.00
#
_symmetry.space_group_name_H-M   'P 1'
#
loop_
_entity.id
_entity.type
_entity.pdbx_description
1 polymer ?
#
loop_
_entity_poly.entity_id
_entity_poly.type
_entity_poly.pdbx_seq_one_letter_code
_entity_poly.pdbx_strand_id
1 'polypeptide(L)'
;MRTLALILLACLPALAADADWVDWRYEGLEFKTAARLRLLRNEVFARRGRSFESADLREHFAKQRWYKPDPELSEAALSNKERALVAELLERENTAPRTAAELVARGKAALAAPRSAYDYELAAYAAIELFTEALELEPDDVAALKGRAEAHSHLPGEWEAVATADLDRAIALAPTDADAFRRRGQWRLWSEAADGPVRALADCRKAVELDPKDAAAHVCAAMAHQEGGDRAQSEEAYAKAVALTPKDAGLRRRRAENLLRLGRLEEALGECDASLAIDPDDCLLYRAEILRGLHRDEEAARDQEKGGRQVMERLMNTGTAAAGSATAAGGLDVILSAKTLAREDQAALSLDGRRIAYTVQAPQDGAKDDARFLPNGTPSGLAGTRIKIADRNGSPAVDPCPSQGTCWRPSWSPDGKQLAYYSDADGAPRLWVFDGERPRRVADAPMRGHHWIGDAPLWTPDGRGLIVPLRPEGADSKAEKAAAPGPEPREYRSPGPKPGGNAGKAASDFYAKENLSALGLVDPENGVVRIVVSSGAEPSPSVARLSPSGRWLSYLSVYRREKPTDRRSVHDLAVVPVAGGAARVLAHGLPVPELDYFLNNYRWHPTEDRLVFLDGGVLREADFRQGRDASPHAVAAGPFLEAPLFFARDGKDVLVGSGPDDPARFGAPKPQRLHWVPLNGGPTRELAVPAPWTSLAVLSADERTAWQPVPGTLSVLGRDGDGSLVVLRYPAAGEPRELWRGRGALSRFANPVHDGGILARYEDSGTPPGLYWFDAAFKDRRRAAAVDPALDALAGGRSVSLSCKVPGGGKEISFALVLPPNAKPGPLPTVAVVYPDLDYSVLGDRFPASSRVADIPLAALTSAGYAVLLAHMRIGPLGKAGEPAREITEHLLPQVRAAAAQGFTDPARVAVLGHSYGGYAAAAVIASTDAFRAAVAISGMFDLGGLYGLRTPDGRAPFVERSEGGQHRMGSPPWRDSRRYLDNSPYYQAGKIVTPLLLIHGTEDAAAADAQKMFTALERQGKPAVLALYPGEGHSPHLWSRAHEEHAIARVLSFLKERL
;
A
#
# COMPACT_ATOMS: atom_id res chain seq x y z
N MET A 1 23.02 25.51 -12.61
CA MET A 1 23.38 26.32 -13.79
C MET A 1 23.34 25.61 -15.16
N ARG A 2 23.14 24.29 -15.26
CA ARG A 2 22.94 23.60 -16.57
C ARG A 2 21.47 23.21 -16.88
N THR A 3 20.53 23.49 -15.97
CA THR A 3 19.16 22.96 -16.03
C THR A 3 18.12 23.97 -16.56
N LEU A 4 18.38 25.28 -16.51
CA LEU A 4 17.48 26.28 -17.12
C LEU A 4 17.51 26.25 -18.66
N ALA A 5 18.62 25.79 -19.25
CA ALA A 5 18.78 25.70 -20.69
C ALA A 5 17.82 24.69 -21.37
N LEU A 6 17.09 23.84 -20.63
CA LEU A 6 16.27 22.78 -21.24
C LEU A 6 14.76 23.05 -21.24
N ILE A 7 14.26 24.06 -20.52
CA ILE A 7 12.80 24.30 -20.39
C ILE A 7 12.31 25.49 -21.26
N LEU A 8 13.20 26.40 -21.68
CA LEU A 8 12.86 27.49 -22.61
C LEU A 8 13.26 27.24 -24.08
N LEU A 9 13.61 25.99 -24.41
CA LEU A 9 14.12 25.56 -25.72
C LEU A 9 13.06 24.87 -26.59
N ALA A 10 11.77 25.23 -26.45
CA ALA A 10 10.66 24.49 -27.08
C ALA A 10 10.21 24.98 -28.48
N CYS A 11 10.71 26.11 -29.00
CA CYS A 11 10.26 26.62 -30.32
C CYS A 11 11.35 26.90 -31.36
N LEU A 12 12.63 26.91 -31.00
CA LEU A 12 13.73 27.25 -31.92
C LEU A 12 14.72 26.13 -32.31
N PRO A 13 14.87 24.98 -31.61
CA PRO A 13 15.95 24.03 -31.94
C PRO A 13 15.71 23.31 -33.27
N ALA A 14 14.45 23.07 -33.68
CA ALA A 14 14.15 22.42 -34.95
C ALA A 14 14.51 23.27 -36.19
N LEU A 15 14.59 24.61 -36.04
CA LEU A 15 15.00 25.53 -37.11
C LEU A 15 16.50 25.85 -37.06
N ALA A 16 17.12 25.84 -35.87
CA ALA A 16 18.52 26.20 -35.66
C ALA A 16 19.52 25.03 -35.81
N ALA A 17 19.06 23.77 -35.69
CA ALA A 17 19.94 22.59 -35.70
C ALA A 17 20.71 22.33 -37.02
N ASP A 18 20.40 23.03 -38.11
CA ASP A 18 21.12 22.94 -39.40
C ASP A 18 21.98 24.19 -39.71
N ALA A 19 22.01 25.18 -38.81
CA ALA A 19 22.82 26.39 -38.97
C ALA A 19 24.04 26.32 -38.05
N ASP A 20 24.98 25.42 -38.36
CA ASP A 20 26.21 25.10 -37.60
C ASP A 20 27.13 26.30 -37.27
N TRP A 21 26.80 27.50 -37.73
CA TRP A 21 27.64 28.69 -37.68
C TRP A 21 27.06 29.85 -36.85
N VAL A 22 25.83 29.77 -36.35
CA VAL A 22 25.33 30.75 -35.37
C VAL A 22 26.14 30.54 -34.10
N ASP A 23 26.96 31.52 -33.71
CA ASP A 23 27.87 31.35 -32.58
C ASP A 23 27.11 31.56 -31.27
N TRP A 24 26.60 30.47 -30.70
CA TRP A 24 25.87 30.46 -29.42
C TRP A 24 26.77 30.73 -28.21
N ARG A 25 28.04 31.12 -28.40
CA ARG A 25 29.01 31.44 -27.33
C ARG A 25 28.69 32.71 -26.51
N TYR A 26 27.47 33.21 -26.58
CA TYR A 26 26.88 34.00 -25.50
C TYR A 26 26.47 33.04 -24.36
N GLU A 27 27.45 32.35 -23.76
CA GLU A 27 27.20 31.46 -22.62
C GLU A 27 26.62 32.28 -21.46
N GLY A 28 25.36 31.98 -21.10
CA GLY A 28 24.64 32.61 -19.98
C GLY A 28 23.55 33.63 -20.36
N LEU A 29 23.21 33.81 -21.63
CA LEU A 29 22.21 34.81 -22.05
C LEU A 29 20.99 34.18 -22.76
N GLU A 30 19.84 34.22 -22.10
CA GLU A 30 18.54 33.94 -22.74
C GLU A 30 18.04 35.17 -23.55
N PHE A 31 17.38 34.94 -24.69
CA PHE A 31 16.99 35.95 -25.69
C PHE A 31 15.78 36.80 -25.28
N LYS A 32 15.96 37.76 -24.37
CA LYS A 32 14.81 38.41 -23.70
C LYS A 32 14.69 39.93 -23.82
N THR A 33 15.74 40.65 -24.25
CA THR A 33 15.64 42.10 -24.51
C THR A 33 15.51 42.41 -26.00
N ALA A 34 14.69 43.41 -26.34
CA ALA A 34 14.51 43.85 -27.73
C ALA A 34 15.85 44.19 -28.41
N ALA A 35 16.81 44.77 -27.67
CA ALA A 35 18.13 45.09 -28.19
C ALA A 35 18.99 43.86 -28.54
N ARG A 36 18.94 42.80 -27.71
CA ARG A 36 19.69 41.55 -27.96
C ARG A 36 19.04 40.72 -29.08
N LEU A 37 17.70 40.67 -29.13
CA LEU A 37 16.96 40.05 -30.25
C LEU A 37 17.23 40.77 -31.57
N ARG A 38 17.32 42.11 -31.55
CA ARG A 38 17.73 42.93 -32.70
C ARG A 38 19.14 42.56 -33.19
N LEU A 39 20.10 42.38 -32.29
CA LEU A 39 21.47 41.98 -32.67
C LEU A 39 21.49 40.59 -33.31
N LEU A 40 20.84 39.59 -32.70
CA LEU A 40 20.82 38.23 -33.22
C LEU A 40 20.11 38.11 -34.58
N ARG A 41 18.96 38.78 -34.73
CA ARG A 41 18.25 38.88 -36.01
C ARG A 41 19.17 39.43 -37.08
N ASN A 42 19.96 40.46 -36.75
CA ASN A 42 20.90 41.07 -37.68
C ASN A 42 22.17 40.24 -37.90
N GLU A 43 22.57 39.37 -36.97
CA GLU A 43 23.68 38.44 -37.19
C GLU A 43 23.39 37.46 -38.33
N VAL A 44 22.14 36.99 -38.47
CA VAL A 44 21.72 36.13 -39.59
C VAL A 44 22.03 36.79 -40.94
N PHE A 45 21.77 38.10 -41.03
CA PHE A 45 22.11 38.88 -42.22
C PHE A 45 23.61 39.17 -42.34
N ALA A 46 24.29 39.48 -41.23
CA ALA A 46 25.70 39.81 -41.19
C ALA A 46 26.57 38.66 -41.73
N ARG A 47 26.19 37.42 -41.38
CA ARG A 47 26.88 36.19 -41.79
C ARG A 47 26.77 35.91 -43.28
N ARG A 48 25.76 36.46 -43.95
CA ARG A 48 25.63 36.45 -45.41
C ARG A 48 26.35 37.61 -46.08
N GLY A 49 27.05 38.45 -45.32
CA GLY A 49 27.80 39.59 -45.85
C GLY A 49 26.98 40.88 -45.95
N ARG A 50 25.77 40.96 -45.36
CA ARG A 50 24.97 42.20 -45.39
C ARG A 50 25.74 43.34 -44.72
N SER A 51 25.88 44.45 -45.43
CA SER A 51 26.35 45.71 -44.86
C SER A 51 25.21 46.42 -44.12
N PHE A 52 25.50 46.99 -42.94
CA PHE A 52 24.49 47.67 -42.11
C PHE A 52 24.63 49.19 -42.16
N GLU A 53 23.52 49.88 -42.44
CA GLU A 53 23.44 51.34 -42.35
C GLU A 53 23.49 51.84 -40.90
N SER A 54 22.91 51.08 -39.98
CA SER A 54 22.88 51.40 -38.55
C SER A 54 24.30 51.40 -37.94
N ALA A 55 24.73 52.52 -37.36
CA ALA A 55 26.10 52.70 -36.86
C ALA A 55 26.48 51.69 -35.76
N ASP A 56 25.54 51.40 -34.85
CA ASP A 56 25.67 50.39 -33.78
C ASP A 56 25.91 48.98 -34.33
N LEU A 57 25.11 48.53 -35.30
CA LEU A 57 25.26 47.21 -35.91
C LEU A 57 26.53 47.10 -36.74
N ARG A 58 26.87 48.18 -37.46
CA ARG A 58 28.08 48.24 -38.28
C ARG A 58 29.32 48.13 -37.40
N GLU A 59 29.37 48.87 -36.29
CA GLU A 59 30.47 48.80 -35.33
C GLU A 59 30.53 47.44 -34.62
N HIS A 60 29.37 46.89 -34.22
CA HIS A 60 29.29 45.60 -33.54
C HIS A 60 29.82 44.47 -34.43
N PHE A 61 29.34 44.36 -35.68
CA PHE A 61 29.74 43.27 -36.57
C PHE A 61 31.14 43.46 -37.17
N ALA A 62 31.62 44.70 -37.35
CA ALA A 62 33.00 44.94 -37.78
C ALA A 62 34.05 44.37 -36.79
N LYS A 63 33.70 44.21 -35.51
CA LYS A 63 34.58 43.60 -34.50
C LYS A 63 34.63 42.06 -34.61
N GLN A 64 33.69 41.45 -35.34
CA GLN A 64 33.59 40.01 -35.45
C GLN A 64 34.53 39.46 -36.52
N ARG A 65 35.44 38.57 -36.14
CA ARG A 65 36.47 38.02 -37.04
C ARG A 65 35.90 37.28 -38.26
N TRP A 66 34.68 36.79 -38.16
CA TRP A 66 33.99 36.05 -39.23
C TRP A 66 33.23 36.98 -40.19
N TYR A 67 33.02 38.25 -39.85
CA TYR A 67 32.19 39.16 -40.64
C TYR A 67 32.97 39.72 -41.82
N LYS A 68 32.45 39.48 -43.03
CA LYS A 68 33.01 39.98 -44.29
C LYS A 68 31.89 40.69 -45.06
N PRO A 69 31.79 42.04 -44.99
CA PRO A 69 30.74 42.76 -45.68
C PRO A 69 30.94 42.68 -47.20
N ASP A 70 29.87 42.36 -47.92
CA ASP A 70 29.80 42.33 -49.37
C ASP A 70 28.83 43.44 -49.85
N PRO A 71 29.32 44.49 -50.54
CA PRO A 71 28.48 45.58 -51.02
C PRO A 71 27.47 45.18 -52.10
N GLU A 72 27.64 44.04 -52.78
CA GLU A 72 26.83 43.64 -53.94
C GLU A 72 25.77 42.56 -53.62
N LEU A 73 25.65 42.16 -52.36
CA LEU A 73 24.79 41.03 -51.96
C LEU A 73 23.32 41.45 -51.77
N SER A 74 22.39 40.78 -52.47
CA SER A 74 20.94 41.04 -52.40
C SER A 74 20.21 40.12 -51.41
N GLU A 75 19.08 40.58 -50.84
CA GLU A 75 18.29 39.90 -49.80
C GLU A 75 17.80 38.47 -50.17
N ALA A 76 17.93 38.06 -51.44
CA ALA A 76 17.57 36.74 -51.93
C ALA A 76 18.46 35.59 -51.40
N ALA A 77 19.57 35.88 -50.73
CA ALA A 77 20.54 34.89 -50.26
C ALA A 77 20.12 34.09 -49.01
N LEU A 78 19.03 34.48 -48.32
CA LEU A 78 18.53 33.72 -47.17
C LEU A 78 17.73 32.48 -47.61
N SER A 79 17.98 31.35 -46.97
CA SER A 79 17.17 30.15 -47.08
C SER A 79 15.77 30.36 -46.49
N ASN A 80 14.82 29.48 -46.84
CA ASN A 80 13.48 29.48 -46.25
C ASN A 80 13.50 29.37 -44.72
N LYS A 81 14.46 28.61 -44.16
CA LYS A 81 14.63 28.44 -42.71
C LYS A 81 15.19 29.70 -42.03
N GLU A 82 16.18 30.35 -42.65
CA GLU A 82 16.72 31.63 -42.12
C GLU A 82 15.68 32.75 -42.17
N ARG A 83 14.84 32.80 -43.22
CA ARG A 83 13.71 33.72 -43.28
C ARG A 83 12.70 33.48 -42.15
N ALA A 84 12.38 32.22 -41.87
CA ALA A 84 11.49 31.86 -40.76
C ALA A 84 12.09 32.25 -39.39
N LEU A 85 13.39 32.03 -39.20
CA LEU A 85 14.12 32.44 -38.00
C LEU A 85 14.12 33.97 -37.81
N VAL A 86 14.39 34.73 -38.87
CA VAL A 86 14.36 36.20 -38.83
C VAL A 86 12.95 36.71 -38.49
N ALA A 87 11.90 36.10 -39.03
CA ALA A 87 10.52 36.48 -38.74
C ALA A 87 10.14 36.22 -37.27
N GLU A 88 10.49 35.05 -36.73
CA GLU A 88 10.28 34.71 -35.31
C GLU A 88 11.06 35.65 -34.38
N LEU A 89 12.32 35.95 -34.70
CA LEU A 89 13.14 36.87 -33.91
C LEU A 89 12.58 38.29 -33.92
N LEU A 90 12.01 38.74 -35.03
CA LEU A 90 11.36 40.03 -35.15
C LEU A 90 10.05 40.09 -34.35
N GLU A 91 9.25 39.02 -34.36
CA GLU A 91 8.02 38.94 -33.56
C GLU A 91 8.33 38.99 -32.05
N ARG A 92 9.37 38.27 -31.62
CA ARG A 92 9.87 38.32 -30.23
C ARG A 92 10.44 39.68 -29.88
N GLU A 93 11.21 40.31 -30.77
CA GLU A 93 11.74 41.67 -30.58
C GLU A 93 10.61 42.68 -30.34
N ASN A 94 9.50 42.55 -31.06
CA ASN A 94 8.34 43.44 -30.96
C ASN A 94 7.52 43.25 -29.67
N THR A 95 7.61 42.08 -29.02
CA THR A 95 6.81 41.71 -27.83
C THR A 95 7.61 41.72 -26.53
N ALA A 96 8.93 41.95 -26.60
CA ALA A 96 9.84 42.00 -25.45
C ALA A 96 9.61 43.26 -24.57
N PRO A 97 9.70 43.13 -23.23
CA PRO A 97 9.68 44.25 -22.29
C PRO A 97 10.78 45.27 -22.60
N ARG A 98 10.51 46.57 -22.41
CA ARG A 98 11.46 47.65 -22.73
C ARG A 98 11.96 48.44 -21.51
N THR A 99 11.36 48.24 -20.34
CA THR A 99 11.72 48.97 -19.10
C THR A 99 11.83 48.03 -17.89
N ALA A 100 12.62 48.43 -16.88
CA ALA A 100 12.74 47.70 -15.61
C ALA A 100 11.37 47.56 -14.91
N ALA A 101 10.54 48.62 -14.93
CA ALA A 101 9.21 48.62 -14.34
C ALA A 101 8.26 47.56 -14.96
N GLU A 102 8.30 47.37 -16.27
CA GLU A 102 7.50 46.33 -16.96
C GLU A 102 7.95 44.92 -16.55
N LEU A 103 9.26 44.71 -16.40
CA LEU A 103 9.85 43.45 -15.96
C LEU A 103 9.45 43.14 -14.50
N VAL A 104 9.54 44.12 -13.60
CA VAL A 104 9.09 44.01 -12.21
C VAL A 104 7.60 43.69 -12.13
N ALA A 105 6.76 44.36 -12.93
CA ALA A 105 5.32 44.11 -12.96
C ALA A 105 5.00 42.68 -13.44
N ARG A 106 5.69 42.19 -14.49
CA ARG A 106 5.55 40.81 -14.97
C ARG A 106 6.05 39.79 -13.96
N GLY A 107 7.18 40.06 -13.29
CA GLY A 107 7.73 39.19 -12.23
C GLY A 107 6.75 39.05 -11.06
N LYS A 108 6.16 40.16 -10.61
CA LYS A 108 5.11 40.16 -9.59
C LYS A 108 3.85 39.41 -10.04
N ALA A 109 3.42 39.60 -11.28
CA ALA A 109 2.27 38.90 -11.84
C ALA A 109 2.51 37.39 -11.95
N ALA A 110 3.74 36.96 -12.28
CA ALA A 110 4.11 35.55 -12.32
C ALA A 110 3.99 34.90 -10.94
N LEU A 111 4.49 35.56 -9.89
CA LEU A 111 4.37 35.08 -8.50
C LEU A 111 2.92 35.09 -7.97
N ALA A 112 2.05 35.94 -8.49
CA ALA A 112 0.65 36.06 -8.07
C ALA A 112 -0.32 35.08 -8.77
N ALA A 113 0.11 34.39 -9.83
CA ALA A 113 -0.74 33.54 -10.67
C ALA A 113 -0.82 32.01 -10.39
N PRO A 114 -0.03 31.38 -9.50
CA PRO A 114 0.03 29.91 -9.45
C PRO A 114 -1.19 29.26 -8.77
N ARG A 115 -1.65 28.13 -9.34
CA ARG A 115 -2.81 27.33 -8.85
C ARG A 115 -2.39 26.01 -8.19
N SER A 116 -1.08 25.72 -8.13
CA SER A 116 -0.49 24.54 -7.50
C SER A 116 0.99 24.77 -7.13
N ALA A 117 1.57 23.93 -6.26
CA ALA A 117 2.97 24.04 -5.83
C ALA A 117 3.99 23.84 -6.98
N TYR A 118 3.65 23.03 -8.00
CA TYR A 118 4.49 22.88 -9.21
C TYR A 118 4.48 24.13 -10.09
N ASP A 119 3.35 24.85 -10.12
CA ASP A 119 3.27 26.15 -10.80
C ASP A 119 4.09 27.22 -10.04
N TYR A 120 4.24 27.09 -8.70
CA TYR A 120 5.05 28.00 -7.89
C TYR A 120 6.54 27.92 -8.23
N GLU A 121 7.12 26.74 -8.37
CA GLU A 121 8.56 26.61 -8.66
C GLU A 121 8.89 27.15 -10.07
N LEU A 122 8.06 26.81 -11.07
CA LEU A 122 8.24 27.32 -12.44
C LEU A 122 8.00 28.83 -12.52
N ALA A 123 6.99 29.35 -11.81
CA ALA A 123 6.74 30.78 -11.70
C ALA A 123 7.87 31.51 -10.97
N ALA A 124 8.47 30.88 -9.95
CA ALA A 124 9.59 31.42 -9.21
C ALA A 124 10.84 31.54 -10.08
N TYR A 125 11.20 30.51 -10.86
CA TYR A 125 12.29 30.63 -11.84
C TYR A 125 12.02 31.73 -12.86
N ALA A 126 10.81 31.81 -13.42
CA ALA A 126 10.45 32.86 -14.36
C ALA A 126 10.51 34.26 -13.73
N ALA A 127 10.09 34.39 -12.46
CA ALA A 127 10.14 35.65 -11.72
C ALA A 127 11.58 36.06 -11.39
N ILE A 128 12.44 35.13 -10.96
CA ILE A 128 13.88 35.39 -10.69
C ILE A 128 14.55 35.97 -11.92
N GLU A 129 14.27 35.40 -13.09
CA GLU A 129 14.80 35.88 -14.37
C GLU A 129 14.31 37.30 -14.66
N LEU A 130 13.00 37.55 -14.59
CA LEU A 130 12.43 38.87 -14.83
C LEU A 130 12.97 39.94 -13.87
N PHE A 131 13.13 39.61 -12.59
CA PHE A 131 13.70 40.53 -11.61
C PHE A 131 15.22 40.71 -11.81
N THR A 132 15.93 39.68 -12.24
CA THR A 132 17.36 39.79 -12.58
C THR A 132 17.57 40.71 -13.76
N GLU A 133 16.75 40.59 -14.81
CA GLU A 133 16.79 41.50 -15.95
C GLU A 133 16.42 42.94 -15.56
N ALA A 134 15.43 43.12 -14.68
CA ALA A 134 15.10 44.44 -14.15
C ALA A 134 16.31 45.07 -13.43
N LEU A 135 17.08 44.26 -12.68
CA LEU A 135 18.29 44.69 -11.97
C LEU A 135 19.51 44.87 -12.89
N GLU A 136 19.54 44.28 -14.09
CA GLU A 136 20.53 44.63 -15.11
C GLU A 136 20.29 46.02 -15.69
N LEU A 137 19.01 46.42 -15.83
CA LEU A 137 18.63 47.74 -16.34
C LEU A 137 18.72 48.83 -15.26
N GLU A 138 18.22 48.53 -14.06
CA GLU A 138 18.20 49.42 -12.91
C GLU A 138 18.70 48.68 -11.66
N PRO A 139 20.02 48.69 -11.40
CA PRO A 139 20.64 47.90 -10.33
C PRO A 139 20.17 48.21 -8.91
N ASP A 140 19.58 49.40 -8.70
CA ASP A 140 19.12 49.89 -7.41
C ASP A 140 17.58 49.88 -7.29
N ASP A 141 16.87 49.16 -8.17
CA ASP A 141 15.42 48.98 -8.06
C ASP A 141 15.07 48.11 -6.83
N VAL A 142 14.60 48.77 -5.78
CA VAL A 142 14.20 48.14 -4.50
C VAL A 142 13.07 47.12 -4.69
N ALA A 143 12.14 47.34 -5.62
CA ALA A 143 11.04 46.41 -5.87
C ALA A 143 11.51 45.15 -6.61
N ALA A 144 12.49 45.28 -7.51
CA ALA A 144 13.13 44.14 -8.18
C ALA A 144 13.98 43.32 -7.21
N LEU A 145 14.76 43.96 -6.32
CA LEU A 145 15.53 43.27 -5.27
C LEU A 145 14.62 42.47 -4.34
N LYS A 146 13.54 43.09 -3.82
CA LYS A 146 12.57 42.39 -2.96
C LYS A 146 11.84 41.26 -3.69
N GLY A 147 11.44 41.51 -4.93
CA GLY A 147 10.77 40.51 -5.77
C GLY A 147 11.65 39.31 -6.08
N ARG A 148 12.95 39.52 -6.36
CA ARG A 148 13.90 38.43 -6.61
C ARG A 148 14.14 37.60 -5.35
N ALA A 149 14.30 38.25 -4.20
CA ALA A 149 14.44 37.56 -2.93
C ALA A 149 13.20 36.72 -2.57
N GLU A 150 12.00 37.26 -2.81
CA GLU A 150 10.74 36.52 -2.68
C GLU A 150 10.68 35.32 -3.61
N ALA A 151 11.03 35.49 -4.88
CA ALA A 151 11.04 34.40 -5.85
C ALA A 151 12.03 33.28 -5.45
N HIS A 152 13.21 33.63 -4.92
CA HIS A 152 14.15 32.65 -4.37
C HIS A 152 13.60 31.89 -3.15
N SER A 153 12.72 32.47 -2.36
CA SER A 153 12.10 31.78 -1.22
C SER A 153 11.17 30.62 -1.62
N HIS A 154 10.78 30.56 -2.90
CA HIS A 154 9.94 29.51 -3.47
C HIS A 154 10.73 28.38 -4.16
N LEU A 155 12.06 28.40 -4.11
CA LEU A 155 12.92 27.38 -4.73
C LEU A 155 13.68 26.53 -3.71
N PRO A 156 13.87 25.22 -3.95
CA PRO A 156 14.78 24.39 -3.17
C PRO A 156 16.25 24.69 -3.53
N GLY A 157 17.14 24.84 -2.54
CA GLY A 157 18.59 24.98 -2.71
C GLY A 157 19.26 26.10 -1.90
N GLU A 158 20.59 26.23 -2.00
CA GLU A 158 21.41 27.24 -1.31
C GLU A 158 21.26 28.66 -1.93
N TRP A 159 20.04 29.20 -1.98
CA TRP A 159 19.75 30.57 -2.46
C TRP A 159 19.80 31.62 -1.34
N GLU A 160 20.20 31.20 -0.14
CA GLU A 160 20.29 31.99 1.07
C GLU A 160 21.12 33.25 0.93
N ALA A 161 22.33 33.09 0.42
CA ALA A 161 23.24 34.21 0.24
C ALA A 161 22.67 35.25 -0.73
N VAL A 162 21.94 34.81 -1.77
CA VAL A 162 21.40 35.69 -2.81
C VAL A 162 20.19 36.47 -2.30
N ALA A 163 19.20 35.79 -1.71
CA ALA A 163 18.01 36.44 -1.16
C ALA A 163 18.36 37.39 -0.01
N THR A 164 19.30 37.00 0.86
CA THR A 164 19.76 37.85 1.96
C THR A 164 20.51 39.07 1.45
N ALA A 165 21.41 38.91 0.47
CA ALA A 165 22.15 40.03 -0.13
C ALA A 165 21.23 41.03 -0.83
N ASP A 166 20.21 40.54 -1.56
CA ASP A 166 19.23 41.39 -2.22
C ASP A 166 18.40 42.20 -1.20
N LEU A 167 17.97 41.57 -0.11
CA LEU A 167 17.22 42.24 0.95
C LEU A 167 18.08 43.20 1.77
N ASP A 168 19.35 42.88 2.03
CA ASP A 168 20.31 43.78 2.66
C ASP A 168 20.53 45.03 1.80
N ARG A 169 20.67 44.85 0.48
CA ARG A 169 20.79 45.97 -0.47
C ARG A 169 19.50 46.78 -0.54
N ALA A 170 18.33 46.14 -0.58
CA ALA A 170 17.04 46.82 -0.56
C ALA A 170 16.87 47.68 0.69
N ILE A 171 17.26 47.17 1.87
CA ILE A 171 17.22 47.91 3.14
C ILE A 171 18.24 49.06 3.16
N ALA A 172 19.43 48.87 2.59
CA ALA A 172 20.42 49.94 2.48
C ALA A 172 19.93 51.10 1.59
N LEU A 173 19.23 50.78 0.50
CA LEU A 173 18.65 51.76 -0.42
C LEU A 173 17.38 52.42 0.13
N ALA A 174 16.57 51.67 0.90
CA ALA A 174 15.32 52.14 1.49
C ALA A 174 15.21 51.74 2.98
N PRO A 175 15.89 52.45 3.91
CA PRO A 175 15.98 52.06 5.32
C PRO A 175 14.68 52.23 6.13
N THR A 176 13.62 52.76 5.49
CA THR A 176 12.28 52.92 6.08
C THR A 176 11.25 51.99 5.44
N ASP A 177 11.67 51.08 4.56
CA ASP A 177 10.79 50.12 3.90
C ASP A 177 10.46 48.93 4.83
N ALA A 178 9.29 48.99 5.47
CA ALA A 178 8.81 47.94 6.37
C ALA A 178 8.73 46.55 5.70
N ASP A 179 8.37 46.49 4.42
CA ASP A 179 8.23 45.24 3.66
C ASP A 179 9.60 44.57 3.42
N ALA A 180 10.66 45.37 3.22
CA ALA A 180 12.02 44.84 3.10
C ALA A 180 12.49 44.16 4.40
N PHE A 181 12.26 44.79 5.55
CA PHE A 181 12.54 44.20 6.86
C PHE A 181 11.69 42.95 7.11
N ARG A 182 10.38 43.00 6.82
CA ARG A 182 9.48 41.84 7.00
C ARG A 182 9.95 40.64 6.17
N ARG A 183 10.26 40.85 4.89
CA ARG A 183 10.71 39.78 3.98
C ARG A 183 12.04 39.19 4.44
N ARG A 184 12.98 40.02 4.92
CA ARG A 184 14.25 39.53 5.49
C ARG A 184 14.04 38.74 6.78
N GLY A 185 13.12 39.21 7.63
CA GLY A 185 12.71 38.50 8.84
C GLY A 185 12.12 37.13 8.54
N GLN A 186 11.14 37.05 7.63
CA GLN A 186 10.55 35.78 7.18
C GLN A 186 11.58 34.84 6.59
N TRP A 187 12.48 35.37 5.75
CA TRP A 187 13.53 34.59 5.13
C TRP A 187 14.48 33.97 6.17
N ARG A 188 14.89 34.75 7.19
CA ARG A 188 15.72 34.28 8.30
C ARG A 188 15.05 33.25 9.21
N LEU A 189 13.71 33.18 9.25
CA LEU A 189 13.00 32.10 9.95
C LEU A 189 13.11 30.75 9.25
N TRP A 190 13.41 30.74 7.96
CA TRP A 190 13.56 29.53 7.16
C TRP A 190 15.02 29.15 6.87
N SER A 191 15.98 29.98 7.32
CA SER A 191 17.41 29.69 7.29
C SER A 191 17.80 28.65 8.36
N GLU A 192 18.75 27.77 8.05
CA GLU A 192 19.31 26.79 9.01
C GLU A 192 20.27 27.43 10.04
N ALA A 193 20.46 28.75 10.01
CA ALA A 193 21.32 29.46 10.95
C ALA A 193 20.79 29.36 12.39
N ALA A 194 21.66 28.95 13.32
CA ALA A 194 21.32 28.78 14.73
C ALA A 194 20.84 30.07 15.44
N ASP A 195 21.17 31.26 14.91
CA ASP A 195 20.70 32.56 15.39
C ASP A 195 19.61 33.19 14.50
N GLY A 196 19.09 32.43 13.54
CA GLY A 196 18.02 32.82 12.61
C GLY A 196 16.80 33.43 13.30
N PRO A 197 16.20 32.79 14.33
CA PRO A 197 15.02 33.33 15.02
C PRO A 197 15.26 34.67 15.71
N VAL A 198 16.44 34.89 16.29
CA VAL A 198 16.79 36.14 16.99
C VAL A 198 16.95 37.28 15.98
N ARG A 199 17.64 37.02 14.87
CA ARG A 199 17.82 38.00 13.79
C ARG A 199 16.51 38.29 13.06
N ALA A 200 15.70 37.26 12.84
CA ALA A 200 14.36 37.39 12.26
C ALA A 200 13.46 38.24 13.15
N LEU A 201 13.48 38.01 14.47
CA LEU A 201 12.68 38.79 15.41
C LEU A 201 13.05 40.27 15.39
N ALA A 202 14.34 40.61 15.31
CA ALA A 202 14.79 41.99 15.19
C ALA A 202 14.22 42.66 13.91
N ASP A 203 14.26 41.95 12.79
CA ASP A 203 13.72 42.46 11.52
C ASP A 203 12.20 42.57 11.52
N CYS A 204 11.49 41.54 11.99
CA CYS A 204 10.04 41.58 12.09
C CYS A 204 9.57 42.70 13.05
N ARG A 205 10.26 42.90 14.18
CA ARG A 205 9.98 44.03 15.08
C ARG A 205 10.21 45.37 14.38
N LYS A 206 11.29 45.48 13.61
CA LYS A 206 11.55 46.70 12.86
C LYS A 206 10.47 46.99 11.82
N ALA A 207 9.98 45.95 11.14
CA ALA A 207 8.85 46.07 10.22
C ALA A 207 7.58 46.55 10.96
N VAL A 208 7.27 46.00 12.13
CA VAL A 208 6.13 46.43 12.97
C VAL A 208 6.30 47.86 13.48
N GLU A 209 7.51 48.30 13.82
CA GLU A 209 7.78 49.69 14.20
C GLU A 209 7.54 50.67 13.04
N LEU A 210 7.94 50.29 11.83
CA LEU A 210 7.82 51.11 10.62
C LEU A 210 6.38 51.15 10.08
N ASP A 211 5.66 50.03 10.13
CA ASP A 211 4.23 49.96 9.80
C ASP A 211 3.45 49.11 10.82
N PRO A 212 2.93 49.73 11.89
CA PRO A 212 2.15 49.04 12.90
C PRO A 212 0.81 48.47 12.41
N LYS A 213 0.34 48.86 11.22
CA LYS A 213 -0.93 48.38 10.64
C LYS A 213 -0.72 47.24 9.64
N ASP A 214 0.51 46.86 9.33
CA ASP A 214 0.81 45.69 8.50
C ASP A 214 0.56 44.39 9.29
N ALA A 215 -0.57 43.73 9.03
CA ALA A 215 -0.89 42.45 9.62
C ALA A 215 0.20 41.39 9.33
N ALA A 216 0.84 41.42 8.16
CA ALA A 216 1.89 40.47 7.80
C ALA A 216 3.17 40.72 8.63
N ALA A 217 3.45 41.95 9.04
CA ALA A 217 4.56 42.27 9.93
C ALA A 217 4.32 41.72 11.35
N HIS A 218 3.07 41.81 11.85
CA HIS A 218 2.68 41.15 13.10
C HIS A 218 2.75 39.62 13.00
N VAL A 219 2.37 39.03 11.87
CA VAL A 219 2.54 37.57 11.63
C VAL A 219 4.01 37.16 11.62
N CYS A 220 4.89 37.93 10.96
CA CYS A 220 6.33 37.73 10.99
C CYS A 220 6.85 37.71 12.43
N ALA A 221 6.47 38.69 13.23
CA ALA A 221 6.86 38.78 14.63
C ALA A 221 6.31 37.61 15.46
N ALA A 222 5.05 37.21 15.22
CA ALA A 222 4.43 36.08 15.88
C ALA A 222 5.18 34.76 15.60
N MET A 223 5.53 34.51 14.33
CA MET A 223 6.31 33.35 13.92
C MET A 223 7.72 33.38 14.52
N ALA A 224 8.38 34.54 14.54
CA ALA A 224 9.71 34.66 15.14
C ALA A 224 9.71 34.42 16.65
N HIS A 225 8.68 34.90 17.35
CA HIS A 225 8.47 34.58 18.76
C HIS A 225 8.19 33.08 18.98
N GLN A 226 7.43 32.45 18.08
CA GLN A 226 7.13 31.02 18.14
C GLN A 226 8.40 30.16 17.97
N GLU A 227 9.22 30.44 16.97
CA GLU A 227 10.50 29.74 16.74
C GLU A 227 11.52 30.02 17.86
N GLY A 228 11.46 31.21 18.45
CA GLY A 228 12.25 31.57 19.64
C GLY A 228 11.73 30.96 20.96
N GLY A 229 10.61 30.23 20.95
CA GLY A 229 10.02 29.60 22.13
C GLY A 229 9.18 30.51 23.03
N ASP A 230 9.01 31.78 22.69
CA ASP A 230 8.21 32.77 23.44
C ASP A 230 6.75 32.79 22.96
N ARG A 231 6.02 31.75 23.35
CA ARG A 231 4.64 31.51 22.90
C ARG A 231 3.64 32.59 23.36
N ALA A 232 3.92 33.27 24.47
CA ALA A 232 3.05 34.33 24.99
C ALA A 232 3.11 35.59 24.12
N GLN A 233 4.32 36.00 23.72
CA GLN A 233 4.49 37.12 22.80
C GLN A 233 4.03 36.79 21.38
N SER A 234 4.16 35.52 20.98
CA SER A 234 3.59 35.03 19.72
C SER A 234 2.07 35.25 19.68
N GLU A 235 1.37 34.96 20.78
CA GLU A 235 -0.07 35.17 20.86
C GLU A 235 -0.46 36.64 20.78
N GLU A 236 0.26 37.54 21.45
CA GLU A 236 -0.04 38.98 21.37
C GLU A 236 0.08 39.49 19.92
N ALA A 237 1.10 39.02 19.21
CA ALA A 237 1.33 39.37 17.81
C ALA A 237 0.26 38.75 16.88
N TYR A 238 -0.13 37.49 17.05
CA TYR A 238 -1.23 36.88 16.29
C TYR A 238 -2.57 37.56 16.57
N ALA A 239 -2.87 37.92 17.82
CA ALA A 239 -4.08 38.64 18.19
C ALA A 239 -4.15 40.01 17.50
N LYS A 240 -3.04 40.75 17.46
CA LYS A 240 -2.95 42.02 16.71
C LYS A 240 -3.16 41.81 15.21
N ALA A 241 -2.54 40.79 14.62
CA ALA A 241 -2.72 40.47 13.20
C ALA A 241 -4.18 40.14 12.89
N VAL A 242 -4.84 39.27 13.67
CA VAL A 242 -6.26 38.93 13.49
C VAL A 242 -7.17 40.16 13.66
N ALA A 243 -6.85 41.07 14.59
CA ALA A 243 -7.61 42.30 14.77
C ALA A 243 -7.52 43.23 13.54
N LEU A 244 -6.39 43.24 12.84
CA LEU A 244 -6.18 44.02 11.62
C LEU A 244 -6.85 43.39 10.39
N THR A 245 -6.85 42.05 10.29
CA THR A 245 -7.45 41.30 9.17
C THR A 245 -8.42 40.21 9.66
N PRO A 246 -9.60 40.58 10.21
CA PRO A 246 -10.48 39.64 10.92
C PRO A 246 -11.23 38.63 10.02
N LYS A 247 -11.17 38.80 8.70
CA LYS A 247 -11.77 37.92 7.68
C LYS A 247 -10.76 36.99 7.01
N ASP A 248 -9.54 36.90 7.53
CA ASP A 248 -8.52 35.97 7.04
C ASP A 248 -8.63 34.64 7.82
N ALA A 249 -9.19 33.61 7.17
CA ALA A 249 -9.37 32.29 7.77
C ALA A 249 -8.03 31.65 8.17
N GLY A 250 -7.01 31.72 7.31
CA GLY A 250 -5.70 31.13 7.54
C GLY A 250 -4.96 31.79 8.70
N LEU A 251 -5.15 33.10 8.89
CA LEU A 251 -4.61 33.80 10.05
C LEU A 251 -5.28 33.38 11.36
N ARG A 252 -6.61 33.23 11.36
CA ARG A 252 -7.35 32.71 12.52
C ARG A 252 -6.94 31.29 12.87
N ARG A 253 -6.76 30.43 11.87
CA ARG A 253 -6.22 29.07 12.06
C ARG A 253 -4.83 29.09 12.70
N ARG A 254 -3.90 29.92 12.20
CA ARG A 254 -2.55 30.06 12.79
C ARG A 254 -2.60 30.53 14.25
N ARG A 255 -3.53 31.43 14.58
CA ARG A 255 -3.75 31.83 15.98
C ARG A 255 -4.33 30.68 16.82
N ALA A 256 -5.31 29.93 16.29
CA ALA A 256 -5.87 28.75 16.95
C ALA A 256 -4.78 27.69 17.25
N GLU A 257 -3.87 27.45 16.30
CA GLU A 257 -2.70 26.57 16.48
C GLU A 257 -1.79 27.03 17.64
N ASN A 258 -1.50 28.34 17.72
CA ASN A 258 -0.70 28.89 18.79
C ASN A 258 -1.40 28.79 20.17
N LEU A 259 -2.70 29.09 20.22
CA LEU A 259 -3.53 28.96 21.43
C LEU A 259 -3.64 27.51 21.91
N LEU A 260 -3.77 26.55 20.99
CA LEU A 260 -3.73 25.12 21.27
C LEU A 260 -2.40 24.72 21.95
N ARG A 261 -1.27 25.19 21.43
CA ARG A 261 0.07 24.96 22.03
C ARG A 261 0.24 25.62 23.40
N LEU A 262 -0.49 26.70 23.68
CA LEU A 262 -0.54 27.36 24.98
C LEU A 262 -1.50 26.67 25.97
N GLY A 263 -2.24 25.63 25.54
CA GLY A 263 -3.27 24.97 26.34
C GLY A 263 -4.55 25.80 26.54
N ARG A 264 -4.72 26.90 25.77
CA ARG A 264 -5.89 27.79 25.84
C ARG A 264 -6.99 27.29 24.90
N LEU A 265 -7.50 26.10 25.22
CA LEU A 265 -8.35 25.31 24.33
C LEU A 265 -9.63 26.03 23.89
N GLU A 266 -10.34 26.72 24.80
CA GLU A 266 -11.60 27.38 24.43
C GLU A 266 -11.43 28.59 23.52
N GLU A 267 -10.32 29.31 23.67
CA GLU A 267 -10.00 30.43 22.78
C GLU A 267 -9.54 29.92 21.42
N ALA A 268 -8.78 28.82 21.40
CA ALA A 268 -8.44 28.12 20.17
C ALA A 268 -9.70 27.63 19.43
N LEU A 269 -10.68 27.08 20.17
CA LEU A 269 -11.95 26.63 19.61
C LEU A 269 -12.70 27.81 18.96
N GLY A 270 -12.79 28.94 19.65
CA GLY A 270 -13.44 30.14 19.12
C GLY A 270 -12.77 30.68 17.85
N GLU A 271 -11.44 30.65 17.76
CA GLU A 271 -10.72 31.03 16.54
C GLU A 271 -10.93 30.02 15.40
N CYS A 272 -10.99 28.72 15.70
CA CYS A 272 -11.33 27.74 14.68
C CYS A 272 -12.77 27.88 14.19
N ASP A 273 -13.75 28.10 15.07
CA ASP A 273 -15.14 28.34 14.68
C ASP A 273 -15.25 29.61 13.81
N ALA A 274 -14.51 30.67 14.15
CA ALA A 274 -14.46 31.89 13.37
C ALA A 274 -13.75 31.71 12.01
N SER A 275 -12.71 30.88 11.95
CA SER A 275 -12.08 30.47 10.68
C SER A 275 -13.07 29.69 9.81
N LEU A 276 -13.78 28.71 10.39
CA LEU A 276 -14.79 27.89 9.72
C LEU A 276 -16.03 28.67 9.25
N ALA A 277 -16.36 29.78 9.91
CA ALA A 277 -17.39 30.69 9.44
C ALA A 277 -16.98 31.46 8.16
N ILE A 278 -15.68 31.58 7.90
CA ILE A 278 -15.12 32.26 6.72
C ILE A 278 -14.83 31.24 5.61
N ASP A 279 -14.07 30.20 5.93
CA ASP A 279 -13.78 29.05 5.09
C ASP A 279 -14.20 27.78 5.85
N PRO A 280 -15.35 27.17 5.51
CA PRO A 280 -15.93 25.99 6.19
C PRO A 280 -15.03 24.76 6.32
N ASP A 281 -13.82 24.81 5.77
CA ASP A 281 -12.88 23.70 5.64
C ASP A 281 -11.48 23.97 6.26
N ASP A 282 -11.10 25.21 6.59
CA ASP A 282 -9.69 25.55 6.94
C ASP A 282 -9.26 25.00 8.32
N CYS A 283 -10.12 25.06 9.34
CA CYS A 283 -9.74 24.74 10.73
C CYS A 283 -10.29 23.40 11.28
N LEU A 284 -10.92 22.55 10.47
CA LEU A 284 -11.64 21.37 10.96
C LEU A 284 -10.76 20.39 11.75
N LEU A 285 -9.56 20.08 11.26
CA LEU A 285 -8.65 19.15 11.94
C LEU A 285 -8.13 19.71 13.26
N TYR A 286 -7.79 21.01 13.31
CA TYR A 286 -7.38 21.67 14.54
C TYR A 286 -8.54 21.77 15.54
N ARG A 287 -9.76 22.06 15.07
CA ARG A 287 -10.97 22.05 15.88
C ARG A 287 -11.21 20.66 16.50
N ALA A 288 -11.00 19.58 15.75
CA ALA A 288 -11.08 18.22 16.28
C ALA A 288 -10.05 17.93 17.39
N GLU A 289 -8.80 18.38 17.22
CA GLU A 289 -7.76 18.26 18.27
C GLU A 289 -8.14 19.06 19.52
N ILE A 290 -8.63 20.29 19.36
CA ILE A 290 -9.09 21.16 20.46
C ILE A 290 -10.29 20.53 21.19
N LEU A 291 -11.31 20.07 20.46
CA LEU A 291 -12.51 19.44 21.02
C LEU A 291 -12.18 18.19 21.83
N ARG A 292 -11.20 17.38 21.41
CA ARG A 292 -10.69 16.24 22.22
C ARG A 292 -10.06 16.71 23.53
N GLY A 293 -9.24 17.75 23.48
CA GLY A 293 -8.68 18.36 24.69
C GLY A 293 -9.76 18.86 25.66
N LEU A 294 -10.92 19.22 25.14
CA LEU A 294 -12.12 19.65 25.90
C LEU A 294 -13.07 18.50 26.25
N HIS A 295 -12.71 17.24 25.98
CA HIS A 295 -13.56 16.06 26.20
C HIS A 295 -14.90 16.09 25.43
N ARG A 296 -14.93 16.72 24.25
CA ARG A 296 -16.08 16.76 23.32
C ARG A 296 -15.90 15.78 22.17
N ASP A 297 -15.77 14.50 22.52
CA ASP A 297 -15.27 13.46 21.62
C ASP A 297 -16.16 13.20 20.39
N GLU A 298 -17.48 13.31 20.52
CA GLU A 298 -18.41 13.11 19.39
C GLU A 298 -18.33 14.22 18.34
N GLU A 299 -18.10 15.47 18.78
CA GLU A 299 -17.89 16.59 17.86
C GLU A 299 -16.50 16.51 17.23
N ALA A 300 -15.49 16.14 18.02
CA ALA A 300 -14.14 15.92 17.53
C ALA A 300 -14.08 14.83 16.46
N ALA A 301 -14.79 13.71 16.66
CA ALA A 301 -14.84 12.63 15.68
C ALA A 301 -15.48 13.07 14.35
N ARG A 302 -16.58 13.82 14.41
CA ARG A 302 -17.25 14.38 13.22
C ARG A 302 -16.36 15.37 12.46
N ASP A 303 -15.70 16.26 13.18
CA ASP A 303 -14.78 17.24 12.58
C ASP A 303 -13.52 16.57 12.02
N GLN A 304 -13.02 15.52 12.67
CA GLN A 304 -11.89 14.74 12.19
C GLN A 304 -12.25 13.98 10.90
N GLU A 305 -13.41 13.35 10.85
CA GLU A 305 -13.92 12.69 9.64
C GLU A 305 -14.06 13.69 8.50
N LYS A 306 -14.83 14.76 8.72
CA LYS A 306 -15.07 15.80 7.72
C LYS A 306 -13.76 16.46 7.26
N GLY A 307 -12.91 16.86 8.19
CA GLY A 307 -11.63 17.51 7.89
C GLY A 307 -10.64 16.58 7.21
N GLY A 308 -10.54 15.32 7.64
CA GLY A 308 -9.68 14.31 7.03
C GLY A 308 -10.09 14.04 5.59
N ARG A 309 -11.39 13.84 5.38
CA ARG A 309 -12.00 13.67 4.06
C ARG A 309 -11.71 14.85 3.12
N GLN A 310 -11.96 16.07 3.57
CA GLN A 310 -11.71 17.27 2.75
C GLN A 310 -10.25 17.44 2.38
N VAL A 311 -9.34 17.19 3.33
CA VAL A 311 -7.90 17.21 3.06
C VAL A 311 -7.55 16.18 2.00
N MET A 312 -8.04 14.94 2.12
CA MET A 312 -7.82 13.92 1.09
C MET A 312 -8.40 14.34 -0.26
N GLU A 313 -9.65 14.79 -0.33
CA GLU A 313 -10.28 15.23 -1.57
C GLU A 313 -9.49 16.36 -2.24
N ARG A 314 -9.03 17.35 -1.47
CA ARG A 314 -8.16 18.44 -1.97
C ARG A 314 -6.83 17.91 -2.49
N LEU A 315 -6.21 16.98 -1.78
CA LEU A 315 -4.90 16.42 -2.14
C LEU A 315 -4.98 15.49 -3.35
N MET A 316 -6.08 14.76 -3.52
CA MET A 316 -6.29 13.90 -4.68
C MET A 316 -6.83 14.65 -5.90
N ASN A 317 -7.47 15.80 -5.72
CA ASN A 317 -8.00 16.61 -6.83
C ASN A 317 -6.97 17.56 -7.46
N THR A 318 -5.70 17.54 -7.05
CA THR A 318 -4.66 18.39 -7.67
C THR A 318 -4.30 18.01 -9.12
N GLY A 319 -4.96 17.00 -9.72
CA GLY A 319 -4.77 16.57 -11.11
C GLY A 319 -6.03 16.53 -11.99
N THR A 320 -7.21 16.92 -11.49
CA THR A 320 -8.51 16.62 -12.15
C THR A 320 -9.22 17.83 -12.78
N ALA A 321 -8.57 18.98 -12.92
CA ALA A 321 -9.18 20.16 -13.55
C ALA A 321 -9.47 20.03 -15.07
N ALA A 322 -9.25 18.86 -15.69
CA ALA A 322 -9.51 18.65 -17.11
C ALA A 322 -10.14 17.29 -17.40
N ALA A 323 -11.39 17.09 -16.98
CA ALA A 323 -12.42 16.39 -17.77
C ALA A 323 -13.77 16.48 -17.05
N GLY A 324 -14.77 17.05 -17.72
CA GLY A 324 -16.15 17.04 -17.25
C GLY A 324 -16.67 15.61 -17.10
N SER A 325 -16.71 15.12 -15.87
CA SER A 325 -17.74 14.21 -15.38
C SER A 325 -17.84 14.42 -13.88
N ALA A 326 -19.03 14.22 -13.32
CA ALA A 326 -19.33 14.45 -11.90
C ALA A 326 -18.64 13.47 -10.93
N THR A 327 -17.36 13.09 -11.17
CA THR A 327 -16.69 11.94 -10.54
C THR A 327 -15.53 12.29 -9.59
N ALA A 328 -15.19 13.56 -9.40
CA ALA A 328 -14.12 13.97 -8.48
C ALA A 328 -14.48 13.77 -6.99
N ALA A 329 -15.74 14.00 -6.59
CA ALA A 329 -16.22 13.75 -5.22
C ALA A 329 -16.59 12.28 -4.96
N GLY A 330 -16.85 11.50 -6.01
CA GLY A 330 -17.21 10.08 -5.90
C GLY A 330 -16.00 9.13 -5.86
N GLY A 331 -14.83 9.55 -6.38
CA GLY A 331 -13.66 8.67 -6.48
C GLY A 331 -13.11 8.21 -5.13
N LEU A 332 -13.07 9.11 -4.14
CA LEU A 332 -12.58 8.79 -2.80
C LEU A 332 -13.49 7.80 -2.06
N ASP A 333 -14.79 8.07 -2.06
CA ASP A 333 -15.77 7.17 -1.46
C ASP A 333 -15.67 5.78 -2.09
N VAL A 334 -15.55 5.70 -3.42
CA VAL A 334 -15.38 4.42 -4.10
C VAL A 334 -14.07 3.73 -3.70
N ILE A 335 -12.93 4.43 -3.62
CA ILE A 335 -11.63 3.84 -3.22
C ILE A 335 -11.69 3.27 -1.80
N LEU A 336 -12.26 4.04 -0.87
CA LEU A 336 -12.25 3.67 0.54
C LEU A 336 -13.40 2.75 0.92
N SER A 337 -14.52 2.73 0.17
CA SER A 337 -15.64 1.79 0.37
C SER A 337 -15.57 0.56 -0.53
N ALA A 338 -14.48 0.44 -1.32
CA ALA A 338 -14.28 -0.62 -2.30
C ALA A 338 -14.51 -2.00 -1.69
N LYS A 339 -15.48 -2.72 -2.24
CA LYS A 339 -15.74 -4.09 -1.81
C LYS A 339 -14.70 -5.05 -2.39
N THR A 340 -14.40 -6.09 -1.62
CA THR A 340 -13.46 -7.13 -2.02
C THR A 340 -14.12 -8.51 -1.98
N LEU A 341 -13.50 -9.51 -2.61
CA LEU A 341 -13.86 -10.90 -2.31
C LEU A 341 -13.30 -11.25 -0.95
N ALA A 342 -14.10 -11.92 -0.12
CA ALA A 342 -13.64 -12.41 1.18
C ALA A 342 -12.37 -13.25 1.01
N ARG A 343 -11.30 -12.88 1.72
CA ARG A 343 -9.91 -13.34 1.49
C ARG A 343 -9.77 -14.87 1.43
N GLU A 344 -10.51 -15.58 2.27
CA GLU A 344 -10.47 -17.04 2.39
C GLU A 344 -11.68 -17.77 1.81
N ASP A 345 -12.57 -17.10 1.08
CA ASP A 345 -13.73 -17.75 0.44
C ASP A 345 -13.48 -18.09 -1.03
N GLN A 346 -14.06 -19.19 -1.49
CA GLN A 346 -14.06 -19.61 -2.89
C GLN A 346 -15.47 -19.46 -3.46
N ALA A 347 -15.57 -19.06 -4.72
CA ALA A 347 -16.87 -19.04 -5.39
C ALA A 347 -17.37 -20.48 -5.55
N ALA A 348 -18.60 -20.74 -5.09
CA ALA A 348 -19.26 -22.02 -5.26
C ALA A 348 -20.03 -22.05 -6.59
N LEU A 349 -19.71 -23.03 -7.44
CA LEU A 349 -20.43 -23.30 -8.67
C LEU A 349 -21.50 -24.36 -8.43
N SER A 350 -22.69 -24.18 -9.01
CA SER A 350 -23.67 -25.26 -9.09
C SER A 350 -23.12 -26.42 -9.92
N LEU A 351 -23.60 -27.65 -9.69
CA LEU A 351 -23.07 -28.85 -10.35
C LEU A 351 -23.22 -28.82 -11.87
N ASP A 352 -24.18 -28.07 -12.39
CA ASP A 352 -24.39 -27.82 -13.83
C ASP A 352 -23.54 -26.64 -14.38
N GLY A 353 -22.76 -25.99 -13.52
CA GLY A 353 -21.92 -24.85 -13.83
C GLY A 353 -22.67 -23.56 -14.17
N ARG A 354 -24.00 -23.49 -14.00
CA ARG A 354 -24.81 -22.34 -14.43
C ARG A 354 -24.86 -21.20 -13.43
N ARG A 355 -24.76 -21.48 -12.12
CA ARG A 355 -24.86 -20.48 -11.05
C ARG A 355 -23.57 -20.37 -10.27
N ILE A 356 -23.22 -19.14 -9.90
CA ILE A 356 -22.01 -18.77 -9.18
C ILE A 356 -22.46 -18.09 -7.89
N ALA A 357 -22.18 -18.70 -6.73
CA ALA A 357 -22.35 -18.06 -5.44
C ALA A 357 -20.98 -17.60 -4.94
N TYR A 358 -20.85 -16.33 -4.58
CA TYR A 358 -19.57 -15.73 -4.14
C TYR A 358 -19.80 -14.73 -3.01
N THR A 359 -18.77 -14.56 -2.18
CA THR A 359 -18.85 -13.74 -0.97
C THR A 359 -18.14 -12.42 -1.19
N VAL A 360 -18.88 -11.33 -1.00
CA VAL A 360 -18.41 -9.94 -1.12
C VAL A 360 -18.30 -9.35 0.27
N GLN A 361 -17.18 -8.69 0.54
CA GLN A 361 -16.86 -8.05 1.81
C GLN A 361 -16.79 -6.55 1.63
N ALA A 362 -17.58 -5.81 2.41
CA ALA A 362 -17.38 -4.37 2.57
C ALA A 362 -16.19 -4.12 3.51
N PRO A 363 -15.51 -2.97 3.41
CA PRO A 363 -14.51 -2.55 4.39
C PRO A 363 -15.10 -2.58 5.82
N GLN A 364 -14.28 -3.00 6.78
CA GLN A 364 -14.68 -3.06 8.17
C GLN A 364 -14.49 -1.69 8.83
N ASP A 365 -15.42 -1.32 9.70
CA ASP A 365 -15.39 -0.06 10.44
C ASP A 365 -15.22 -0.35 11.94
N GLY A 366 -14.07 0.02 12.50
CA GLY A 366 -13.77 -0.13 13.93
C GLY A 366 -13.63 -1.60 14.38
N ALA A 367 -13.15 -2.48 13.51
CA ALA A 367 -12.90 -3.87 13.86
C ALA A 367 -11.62 -3.99 14.70
N LYS A 368 -11.69 -4.74 15.81
CA LYS A 368 -10.52 -4.98 16.66
C LYS A 368 -9.66 -6.10 16.08
N ASP A 369 -8.40 -5.76 15.75
CA ASP A 369 -7.39 -6.62 15.14
C ASP A 369 -7.13 -7.92 15.94
N ASP A 370 -7.26 -7.86 17.27
CA ASP A 370 -6.88 -8.96 18.17
C ASP A 370 -7.97 -10.02 18.40
N ALA A 371 -9.22 -9.73 17.99
CA ALA A 371 -10.33 -10.64 18.22
C ALA A 371 -10.49 -11.56 17.02
N ARG A 372 -10.27 -12.87 17.18
CA ARG A 372 -10.51 -13.86 16.11
C ARG A 372 -12.00 -14.08 15.83
N PHE A 373 -12.82 -13.92 16.85
CA PHE A 373 -14.28 -14.01 16.79
C PHE A 373 -14.90 -12.79 17.47
N LEU A 374 -16.00 -12.30 16.91
CA LEU A 374 -16.91 -11.36 17.55
C LEU A 374 -17.58 -12.02 18.78
N PRO A 375 -18.14 -11.25 19.74
CA PRO A 375 -18.76 -11.79 20.95
C PRO A 375 -19.90 -12.81 20.72
N ASN A 376 -20.48 -12.82 19.52
CA ASN A 376 -21.52 -13.76 19.12
C ASN A 376 -20.98 -15.07 18.49
N GLY A 377 -19.66 -15.20 18.33
CA GLY A 377 -18.99 -16.33 17.70
C GLY A 377 -18.79 -16.20 16.19
N THR A 378 -19.17 -15.08 15.56
CA THR A 378 -18.89 -14.80 14.15
C THR A 378 -17.40 -14.52 13.96
N PRO A 379 -16.72 -15.10 12.95
CA PRO A 379 -15.34 -14.73 12.67
C PRO A 379 -15.20 -13.24 12.36
N SER A 380 -14.33 -12.55 13.08
CA SER A 380 -14.16 -11.10 12.95
C SER A 380 -13.82 -10.70 11.51
N GLY A 381 -12.91 -11.44 10.86
CA GLY A 381 -12.51 -11.22 9.47
C GLY A 381 -13.61 -11.44 8.42
N LEU A 382 -14.79 -11.94 8.81
CA LEU A 382 -15.97 -12.05 7.93
C LEU A 382 -17.04 -11.02 8.25
N ALA A 383 -16.93 -10.25 9.33
CA ALA A 383 -17.95 -9.29 9.70
C ALA A 383 -18.31 -8.38 8.51
N GLY A 384 -19.61 -8.27 8.24
CA GLY A 384 -20.14 -7.46 7.14
C GLY A 384 -20.13 -8.14 5.76
N THR A 385 -19.70 -9.40 5.64
CA THR A 385 -19.75 -10.12 4.37
C THR A 385 -21.17 -10.49 3.96
N ARG A 386 -21.41 -10.47 2.64
CA ARG A 386 -22.68 -10.86 2.01
C ARG A 386 -22.40 -11.84 0.88
N ILE A 387 -23.30 -12.80 0.67
CA ILE A 387 -23.23 -13.70 -0.48
C ILE A 387 -23.98 -13.05 -1.65
N LYS A 388 -23.52 -13.30 -2.87
CA LYS A 388 -24.17 -12.92 -4.12
C LYS A 388 -24.24 -14.13 -5.04
N ILE A 389 -25.37 -14.31 -5.72
CA ILE A 389 -25.57 -15.35 -6.74
C ILE A 389 -25.64 -14.69 -8.10
N ALA A 390 -24.73 -15.02 -9.01
CA ALA A 390 -24.77 -14.60 -10.40
C ALA A 390 -24.95 -15.80 -11.33
N ASP A 391 -25.63 -15.59 -12.45
CA ASP A 391 -25.69 -16.58 -13.52
C ASP A 391 -24.42 -16.53 -14.37
N ARG A 392 -24.06 -17.68 -14.94
CA ARG A 392 -22.96 -17.81 -15.92
C ARG A 392 -23.11 -16.84 -17.08
N ASN A 393 -24.33 -16.43 -17.43
CA ASN A 393 -24.61 -15.53 -18.55
C ASN A 393 -24.62 -14.03 -18.17
N GLY A 394 -24.40 -13.68 -16.91
CA GLY A 394 -24.27 -12.28 -16.47
C GLY A 394 -25.58 -11.62 -16.03
N SER A 395 -26.57 -12.41 -15.57
CA SER A 395 -27.79 -11.86 -14.92
C SER A 395 -27.42 -11.03 -13.68
N PRO A 396 -28.24 -10.04 -13.29
CA PRO A 396 -28.06 -9.30 -12.04
C PRO A 396 -27.92 -10.24 -10.84
N ALA A 397 -26.97 -9.95 -9.96
CA ALA A 397 -26.71 -10.83 -8.83
C ALA A 397 -27.85 -10.77 -7.80
N VAL A 398 -28.35 -11.93 -7.38
CA VAL A 398 -29.35 -12.07 -6.30
C VAL A 398 -28.62 -12.13 -4.96
N ASP A 399 -29.19 -11.52 -3.92
CA ASP A 399 -28.71 -11.63 -2.55
C ASP A 399 -29.51 -12.72 -1.81
N PRO A 400 -28.92 -13.91 -1.53
CA PRO A 400 -29.62 -15.01 -0.89
C PRO A 400 -29.68 -14.88 0.64
N CYS A 401 -29.10 -13.83 1.22
CA CYS A 401 -28.99 -13.67 2.66
C CYS A 401 -30.25 -13.08 3.29
N PRO A 402 -30.42 -13.26 4.62
CA PRO A 402 -31.37 -12.48 5.40
C PRO A 402 -31.15 -10.96 5.23
N SER A 403 -32.13 -10.14 5.60
CA SER A 403 -32.04 -8.67 5.46
C SER A 403 -30.92 -8.03 6.27
N GLN A 404 -30.46 -8.71 7.32
CA GLN A 404 -29.38 -8.27 8.22
C GLN A 404 -28.39 -9.40 8.46
N GLY A 405 -27.28 -9.07 9.12
CA GLY A 405 -26.23 -10.02 9.46
C GLY A 405 -25.26 -10.33 8.32
N THR A 406 -24.23 -11.05 8.73
CA THR A 406 -23.12 -11.54 7.93
C THR A 406 -23.49 -12.89 7.32
N CYS A 407 -23.08 -13.15 6.08
CA CYS A 407 -23.19 -14.46 5.44
C CYS A 407 -21.87 -14.88 4.80
N TRP A 408 -21.55 -16.16 4.88
CA TRP A 408 -20.31 -16.70 4.33
C TRP A 408 -20.42 -18.20 4.01
N ARG A 409 -19.44 -18.70 3.24
CA ARG A 409 -19.28 -20.13 2.89
C ARG A 409 -20.48 -20.73 2.14
N PRO A 410 -20.84 -20.17 0.98
CA PRO A 410 -21.89 -20.74 0.13
C PRO A 410 -21.53 -22.17 -0.34
N SER A 411 -22.51 -23.06 -0.37
CA SER A 411 -22.39 -24.43 -0.86
C SER A 411 -23.68 -24.89 -1.54
N TRP A 412 -23.59 -25.28 -2.82
CA TRP A 412 -24.75 -25.73 -3.60
C TRP A 412 -25.11 -27.18 -3.28
N SER A 413 -26.40 -27.48 -3.22
CA SER A 413 -26.90 -28.85 -3.19
C SER A 413 -26.46 -29.62 -4.45
N PRO A 414 -26.39 -30.96 -4.41
CA PRO A 414 -25.97 -31.75 -5.57
C PRO A 414 -26.86 -31.56 -6.81
N ASP A 415 -28.16 -31.30 -6.62
CA ASP A 415 -29.10 -30.97 -7.70
C ASP A 415 -29.04 -29.49 -8.13
N GLY A 416 -28.21 -28.70 -7.46
CA GLY A 416 -28.00 -27.29 -7.68
C GLY A 416 -29.16 -26.38 -7.26
N LYS A 417 -30.27 -26.89 -6.71
CA LYS A 417 -31.48 -26.10 -6.43
C LYS A 417 -31.40 -25.25 -5.16
N GLN A 418 -30.65 -25.72 -4.17
CA GLN A 418 -30.54 -25.09 -2.86
C GLN A 418 -29.12 -24.60 -2.61
N LEU A 419 -28.97 -23.48 -1.91
CA LEU A 419 -27.70 -22.95 -1.46
C LEU A 419 -27.66 -22.93 0.07
N ALA A 420 -26.78 -23.74 0.67
CA ALA A 420 -26.50 -23.70 2.10
C ALA A 420 -25.37 -22.71 2.41
N TYR A 421 -25.44 -22.03 3.55
CA TYR A 421 -24.42 -21.11 4.04
C TYR A 421 -24.58 -20.86 5.54
N TYR A 422 -23.62 -20.16 6.15
CA TYR A 422 -23.75 -19.69 7.53
C TYR A 422 -24.17 -18.23 7.58
N SER A 423 -25.01 -17.88 8.56
CA SER A 423 -25.32 -16.49 8.86
C SER A 423 -25.59 -16.26 10.34
N ASP A 424 -25.20 -15.08 10.82
CA ASP A 424 -25.42 -14.60 12.19
C ASP A 424 -26.60 -13.62 12.32
N ALA A 425 -27.51 -13.60 11.32
CA ALA A 425 -28.67 -12.70 11.28
C ALA A 425 -29.57 -12.73 12.53
N ASP A 426 -29.55 -13.84 13.28
CA ASP A 426 -30.31 -14.05 14.52
C ASP A 426 -29.41 -13.96 15.79
N GLY A 427 -28.28 -13.28 15.69
CA GLY A 427 -27.33 -13.10 16.79
C GLY A 427 -26.12 -14.02 16.68
N ALA A 428 -26.28 -15.34 16.78
CA ALA A 428 -25.16 -16.30 16.68
C ALA A 428 -25.09 -16.95 15.28
N PRO A 429 -23.92 -17.43 14.83
CA PRO A 429 -23.80 -18.20 13.58
C PRO A 429 -24.73 -19.42 13.55
N ARG A 430 -25.59 -19.50 12.52
CA ARG A 430 -26.52 -20.60 12.24
C ARG A 430 -26.37 -21.11 10.82
N LEU A 431 -26.90 -22.30 10.56
CA LEU A 431 -27.03 -22.85 9.21
C LEU A 431 -28.31 -22.34 8.54
N TRP A 432 -28.14 -21.79 7.33
CA TRP A 432 -29.21 -21.27 6.49
C TRP A 432 -29.20 -21.94 5.12
N VAL A 433 -30.38 -22.01 4.51
CA VAL A 433 -30.56 -22.47 3.14
C VAL A 433 -31.42 -21.47 2.36
N PHE A 434 -31.05 -21.23 1.10
CA PHE A 434 -31.81 -20.46 0.13
C PHE A 434 -32.25 -21.38 -1.01
N ASP A 435 -33.54 -21.37 -1.34
CA ASP A 435 -34.19 -22.24 -2.34
C ASP A 435 -34.46 -21.55 -3.69
N GLY A 436 -34.07 -20.28 -3.83
CA GLY A 436 -34.37 -19.44 -4.98
C GLY A 436 -35.40 -18.34 -4.69
N GLU A 437 -36.20 -18.49 -3.63
CA GLU A 437 -37.21 -17.50 -3.25
C GLU A 437 -36.86 -16.79 -1.94
N ARG A 438 -36.52 -17.55 -0.88
CA ARG A 438 -36.29 -16.96 0.44
C ARG A 438 -35.22 -17.68 1.26
N PRO A 439 -34.46 -16.94 2.10
CA PRO A 439 -33.59 -17.56 3.08
C PRO A 439 -34.41 -18.19 4.20
N ARG A 440 -34.03 -19.39 4.62
CA ARG A 440 -34.61 -20.11 5.75
C ARG A 440 -33.51 -20.63 6.67
N ARG A 441 -33.66 -20.38 7.98
CA ARG A 441 -32.85 -21.03 9.01
C ARG A 441 -33.21 -22.52 9.06
N VAL A 442 -32.19 -23.37 8.96
CA VAL A 442 -32.39 -24.83 8.92
C VAL A 442 -32.27 -25.45 10.31
N ALA A 443 -31.30 -25.03 11.11
CA ALA A 443 -31.06 -25.61 12.44
C ALA A 443 -30.85 -24.55 13.51
N ASP A 444 -31.36 -24.85 14.72
CA ASP A 444 -31.17 -24.05 15.92
C ASP A 444 -29.88 -24.41 16.68
N ALA A 445 -29.04 -25.29 16.13
CA ALA A 445 -27.72 -25.58 16.69
C ALA A 445 -26.72 -24.44 16.37
N PRO A 446 -25.85 -24.04 17.31
CA PRO A 446 -24.86 -22.98 17.06
C PRO A 446 -23.71 -23.51 16.20
N MET A 447 -23.38 -22.81 15.12
CA MET A 447 -22.31 -23.20 14.20
C MET A 447 -20.96 -22.68 14.67
N ARG A 448 -19.90 -23.43 14.39
CA ARG A 448 -18.51 -22.99 14.58
C ARG A 448 -17.91 -22.67 13.21
N GLY A 449 -18.07 -21.43 12.76
CA GLY A 449 -17.42 -20.99 11.52
C GLY A 449 -15.94 -20.71 11.80
N HIS A 450 -15.01 -21.60 11.45
CA HIS A 450 -13.59 -21.36 11.78
C HIS A 450 -12.87 -20.45 10.78
N HIS A 451 -13.61 -19.93 9.78
CA HIS A 451 -13.12 -19.08 8.70
C HIS A 451 -12.09 -19.77 7.79
N TRP A 452 -12.03 -21.10 7.77
CA TRP A 452 -11.06 -21.84 6.95
C TRP A 452 -11.56 -22.20 5.57
N ILE A 453 -10.65 -22.29 4.60
CA ILE A 453 -11.00 -22.79 3.27
C ILE A 453 -11.45 -24.25 3.39
N GLY A 454 -12.67 -24.57 2.92
CA GLY A 454 -13.27 -25.90 3.06
C GLY A 454 -14.26 -26.06 4.21
N ASP A 455 -14.48 -25.04 5.05
CA ASP A 455 -15.48 -25.08 6.14
C ASP A 455 -16.94 -24.92 5.69
N ALA A 456 -17.21 -24.90 4.39
CA ALA A 456 -18.57 -24.73 3.89
C ALA A 456 -19.46 -25.91 4.29
N PRO A 457 -20.80 -25.70 4.46
CA PRO A 457 -21.71 -26.81 4.71
C PRO A 457 -21.56 -27.88 3.63
N LEU A 458 -21.26 -29.11 4.02
CA LEU A 458 -21.00 -30.20 3.08
C LEU A 458 -22.28 -30.99 2.83
N TRP A 459 -22.84 -30.87 1.63
CA TRP A 459 -23.99 -31.68 1.24
C TRP A 459 -23.61 -33.15 1.13
N THR A 460 -24.45 -34.04 1.65
CA THR A 460 -24.39 -35.45 1.29
C THR A 460 -24.68 -35.61 -0.20
N PRO A 461 -24.10 -36.62 -0.89
CA PRO A 461 -24.28 -36.78 -2.34
C PRO A 461 -25.73 -36.97 -2.77
N ASP A 462 -26.57 -37.49 -1.87
CA ASP A 462 -28.02 -37.63 -2.08
C ASP A 462 -28.84 -36.36 -1.79
N GLY A 463 -28.19 -35.29 -1.31
CA GLY A 463 -28.81 -34.01 -0.98
C GLY A 463 -29.69 -34.01 0.28
N ARG A 464 -29.71 -35.11 1.05
CA ARG A 464 -30.60 -35.27 2.21
C ARG A 464 -29.98 -34.84 3.54
N GLY A 465 -28.73 -34.42 3.55
CA GLY A 465 -28.02 -34.06 4.76
C GLY A 465 -26.91 -33.03 4.52
N LEU A 466 -26.55 -32.32 5.58
CA LEU A 466 -25.48 -31.34 5.62
C LEU A 466 -24.54 -31.64 6.78
N ILE A 467 -23.25 -31.87 6.49
CA ILE A 467 -22.23 -31.94 7.54
C ILE A 467 -21.72 -30.53 7.83
N VAL A 468 -21.75 -30.15 9.11
CA VAL A 468 -21.37 -28.83 9.58
C VAL A 468 -20.54 -28.89 10.88
N PRO A 469 -19.62 -27.93 11.10
CA PRO A 469 -18.97 -27.74 12.37
C PRO A 469 -19.93 -27.06 13.37
N LEU A 470 -20.13 -27.71 14.51
CA LEU A 470 -20.97 -27.25 15.60
C LEU A 470 -20.12 -26.75 16.76
N ARG A 471 -20.61 -25.74 17.45
CA ARG A 471 -20.01 -25.28 18.71
C ARG A 471 -20.16 -26.36 19.79
N PRO A 472 -19.14 -26.63 20.62
CA PRO A 472 -19.21 -27.63 21.69
C PRO A 472 -20.35 -27.37 22.69
N GLU A 473 -21.03 -28.44 23.15
CA GLU A 473 -22.05 -28.36 24.21
C GLU A 473 -21.42 -27.91 25.55
N GLY A 474 -22.07 -26.97 26.25
CA GLY A 474 -21.57 -26.42 27.53
C GLY A 474 -20.47 -25.35 27.41
N ALA A 475 -20.05 -24.98 26.20
CA ALA A 475 -19.17 -23.83 25.98
C ALA A 475 -19.93 -22.52 26.22
N ASP A 476 -20.02 -22.10 27.48
CA ASP A 476 -20.66 -20.86 27.93
C ASP A 476 -20.35 -19.69 26.98
N SER A 477 -21.39 -18.97 26.54
CA SER A 477 -21.23 -17.70 25.81
C SER A 477 -20.45 -16.66 26.62
N LYS A 478 -20.35 -16.84 27.94
CA LYS A 478 -19.51 -16.03 28.83
C LYS A 478 -18.00 -16.30 28.69
N ALA A 479 -17.59 -17.49 28.26
CA ALA A 479 -16.16 -17.80 28.04
C ALA A 479 -15.63 -17.16 26.75
N GLU A 480 -16.50 -16.90 25.76
CA GLU A 480 -16.18 -16.08 24.58
C GLU A 480 -16.41 -14.59 24.81
N LYS A 481 -17.16 -14.22 25.85
CA LYS A 481 -17.13 -12.84 26.41
C LYS A 481 -15.80 -12.48 27.06
N ALA A 482 -14.82 -13.39 27.12
CA ALA A 482 -13.44 -13.01 27.41
C ALA A 482 -12.82 -12.26 26.21
N ALA A 483 -13.44 -11.14 25.82
CA ALA A 483 -12.68 -9.95 25.51
C ALA A 483 -11.61 -9.81 26.61
N ALA A 484 -10.38 -9.52 26.19
CA ALA A 484 -9.19 -9.29 27.01
C ALA A 484 -9.47 -9.39 28.52
N PRO A 485 -8.92 -10.40 29.24
CA PRO A 485 -9.26 -10.58 30.64
C PRO A 485 -9.11 -9.22 31.33
N GLY A 486 -10.13 -8.82 32.09
CA GLY A 486 -10.14 -7.55 32.81
C GLY A 486 -8.92 -7.40 33.72
N PRO A 487 -8.85 -6.34 34.53
CA PRO A 487 -7.70 -6.02 35.37
C PRO A 487 -7.54 -6.97 36.57
N GLU A 488 -7.71 -8.28 36.37
CA GLU A 488 -7.33 -9.27 37.36
C GLU A 488 -5.80 -9.30 37.48
N PRO A 489 -5.26 -9.34 38.72
CA PRO A 489 -3.84 -9.50 38.95
C PRO A 489 -3.31 -10.77 38.24
N ARG A 490 -2.39 -10.60 37.30
CA ARG A 490 -1.73 -11.72 36.62
C ARG A 490 -0.39 -12.01 37.28
N GLU A 491 -0.24 -13.21 37.81
CA GLU A 491 1.02 -13.71 38.33
C GLU A 491 1.66 -14.67 37.31
N TYR A 492 2.84 -14.33 36.81
CA TYR A 492 3.65 -15.21 35.97
C TYR A 492 4.75 -15.85 36.81
N ARG A 493 4.70 -17.17 37.01
CA ARG A 493 5.78 -17.92 37.69
C ARG A 493 6.66 -18.61 36.66
N SER A 494 7.95 -18.28 36.65
CA SER A 494 8.93 -19.09 35.93
C SER A 494 9.20 -20.36 36.75
N PRO A 495 8.85 -21.55 36.26
CA PRO A 495 9.28 -22.77 36.92
C PRO A 495 10.79 -22.85 36.68
N GLY A 496 11.61 -22.58 37.70
CA GLY A 496 13.01 -23.00 37.68
C GLY A 496 13.12 -24.47 37.24
N PRO A 497 14.29 -24.92 36.74
CA PRO A 497 14.41 -26.17 35.99
C PRO A 497 13.78 -27.35 36.75
N LYS A 498 12.59 -27.76 36.31
CA LYS A 498 11.98 -29.03 36.69
C LYS A 498 12.22 -30.02 35.55
N PRO A 499 12.91 -31.14 35.78
CA PRO A 499 12.93 -32.23 34.82
C PRO A 499 11.48 -32.68 34.56
N GLY A 500 11.03 -32.62 33.30
CA GLY A 500 9.74 -33.19 32.88
C GLY A 500 8.49 -32.30 33.02
N GLY A 501 8.63 -31.00 33.26
CA GLY A 501 7.48 -30.06 33.30
C GLY A 501 7.03 -29.60 31.91
N ASN A 502 5.84 -30.01 31.48
CA ASN A 502 5.29 -29.76 30.14
C ASN A 502 4.79 -28.31 29.98
N ALA A 503 5.68 -27.37 29.67
CA ALA A 503 5.37 -25.94 29.46
C ALA A 503 4.58 -25.64 28.17
N GLY A 504 4.23 -26.67 27.38
CA GLY A 504 3.63 -26.56 26.05
C GLY A 504 2.13 -26.42 25.99
N LYS A 505 1.44 -26.57 27.13
CA LYS A 505 -0.03 -26.47 27.17
C LYS A 505 -0.51 -25.06 26.84
N ALA A 506 0.03 -24.02 27.46
CA ALA A 506 -0.62 -22.70 27.44
C ALA A 506 -0.77 -22.02 26.06
N ALA A 507 0.22 -22.10 25.16
CA ALA A 507 0.12 -21.52 23.81
C ALA A 507 -0.61 -22.43 22.80
N SER A 508 -0.52 -23.75 22.99
CA SER A 508 -1.30 -24.75 22.26
C SER A 508 -2.79 -24.67 22.65
N ASP A 509 -3.11 -24.32 23.90
CA ASP A 509 -4.46 -24.36 24.45
C ASP A 509 -5.38 -23.27 23.89
N PHE A 510 -4.89 -22.08 23.53
CA PHE A 510 -5.74 -21.00 23.02
C PHE A 510 -6.24 -21.28 21.59
N TYR A 511 -5.32 -21.50 20.64
CA TYR A 511 -5.69 -21.87 19.27
C TYR A 511 -6.39 -23.22 19.21
N ALA A 512 -6.05 -24.17 20.10
CA ALA A 512 -6.78 -25.42 20.18
C ALA A 512 -8.23 -25.21 20.62
N LYS A 513 -8.46 -24.50 21.74
CA LYS A 513 -9.81 -24.21 22.27
C LYS A 513 -10.67 -23.46 21.26
N GLU A 514 -10.10 -22.49 20.56
CA GLU A 514 -10.82 -21.73 19.54
C GLU A 514 -11.12 -22.52 18.25
N ASN A 515 -10.51 -23.69 18.06
CA ASN A 515 -10.76 -24.55 16.91
C ASN A 515 -11.51 -25.83 17.29
N LEU A 516 -11.94 -25.97 18.55
CA LEU A 516 -12.76 -27.10 18.98
C LEU A 516 -14.16 -26.96 18.39
N SER A 517 -14.57 -27.98 17.64
CA SER A 517 -15.92 -28.14 17.15
C SER A 517 -16.35 -29.60 17.27
N ALA A 518 -17.66 -29.85 17.32
CA ALA A 518 -18.22 -31.15 16.98
C ALA A 518 -18.56 -31.16 15.48
N LEU A 519 -18.59 -32.33 14.83
CA LEU A 519 -19.10 -32.46 13.46
C LEU A 519 -20.52 -33.02 13.52
N GLY A 520 -21.49 -32.24 13.04
CA GLY A 520 -22.91 -32.62 13.03
C GLY A 520 -23.42 -32.90 11.64
N LEU A 521 -24.32 -33.88 11.51
CA LEU A 521 -25.16 -34.09 10.35
C LEU A 521 -26.53 -33.44 10.59
N VAL A 522 -26.89 -32.49 9.75
CA VAL A 522 -28.17 -31.75 9.80
C VAL A 522 -29.07 -32.21 8.66
N ASP A 523 -30.32 -32.52 8.98
CA ASP A 523 -31.37 -32.71 7.99
C ASP A 523 -31.86 -31.33 7.50
N PRO A 524 -31.71 -31.00 6.21
CA PRO A 524 -32.06 -29.69 5.67
C PRO A 524 -33.57 -29.40 5.68
N GLU A 525 -34.43 -30.43 5.70
CA GLU A 525 -35.89 -30.27 5.65
C GLU A 525 -36.46 -29.92 7.02
N ASN A 526 -36.09 -30.68 8.05
CA ASN A 526 -36.67 -30.57 9.40
C ASN A 526 -35.71 -29.99 10.46
N GLY A 527 -34.43 -29.81 10.14
CA GLY A 527 -33.45 -29.19 11.03
C GLY A 527 -32.90 -30.09 12.14
N VAL A 528 -33.24 -31.38 12.14
CA VAL A 528 -32.72 -32.33 13.13
C VAL A 528 -31.21 -32.46 12.99
N VAL A 529 -30.51 -32.35 14.12
CA VAL A 529 -29.05 -32.42 14.19
C VAL A 529 -28.62 -33.70 14.91
N ARG A 530 -27.73 -34.46 14.27
CA ARG A 530 -27.07 -35.64 14.87
C ARG A 530 -25.56 -35.43 14.91
N ILE A 531 -24.96 -35.57 16.09
CA ILE A 531 -23.50 -35.54 16.23
C ILE A 531 -22.88 -36.77 15.56
N VAL A 532 -21.98 -36.55 14.60
CA VAL A 532 -21.17 -37.59 13.95
C VAL A 532 -19.84 -37.76 14.67
N VAL A 533 -19.19 -36.65 15.04
CA VAL A 533 -17.97 -36.63 15.84
C VAL A 533 -18.15 -35.64 16.98
N SER A 534 -17.97 -36.10 18.22
CA SER A 534 -17.99 -35.23 19.40
C SER A 534 -16.77 -34.30 19.42
N SER A 535 -16.93 -33.10 19.98
CA SER A 535 -15.82 -32.17 20.20
C SER A 535 -14.75 -32.71 21.15
N GLY A 536 -15.10 -33.68 21.99
CA GLY A 536 -14.17 -34.39 22.87
C GLY A 536 -13.56 -35.65 22.27
N ALA A 537 -13.76 -35.90 20.97
CA ALA A 537 -13.10 -37.02 20.30
C ALA A 537 -11.58 -36.82 20.27
N GLU A 538 -10.85 -37.94 20.28
CA GLU A 538 -9.39 -37.98 20.10
C GLU A 538 -9.08 -38.72 18.79
N PRO A 539 -8.53 -38.04 17.77
CA PRO A 539 -8.16 -36.62 17.74
C PRO A 539 -9.37 -35.68 17.59
N SER A 540 -9.27 -34.46 18.14
CA SER A 540 -10.34 -33.46 18.10
C SER A 540 -10.57 -32.93 16.68
N PRO A 541 -11.82 -32.93 16.16
CA PRO A 541 -12.06 -32.72 14.75
C PRO A 541 -11.95 -31.25 14.32
N SER A 542 -11.38 -31.06 13.12
CA SER A 542 -11.19 -29.81 12.39
C SER A 542 -11.17 -30.13 10.88
N VAL A 543 -11.64 -29.23 10.02
CA VAL A 543 -11.59 -29.38 8.53
C VAL A 543 -12.10 -30.75 8.04
N ALA A 544 -13.41 -30.89 7.91
CA ALA A 544 -14.02 -32.13 7.46
C ALA A 544 -14.12 -32.22 5.93
N ARG A 545 -14.08 -33.45 5.38
CA ARG A 545 -14.40 -33.72 3.96
C ARG A 545 -15.18 -35.02 3.83
N LEU A 546 -16.12 -35.04 2.90
CA LEU A 546 -17.01 -36.19 2.68
C LEU A 546 -16.49 -37.07 1.54
N SER A 547 -16.58 -38.39 1.71
CA SER A 547 -16.27 -39.34 0.64
C SER A 547 -17.30 -39.27 -0.50
N PRO A 548 -16.99 -39.74 -1.72
CA PRO A 548 -17.91 -39.64 -2.86
C PRO A 548 -19.24 -40.35 -2.65
N SER A 549 -19.27 -41.43 -1.88
CA SER A 549 -20.53 -42.11 -1.54
C SER A 549 -21.31 -41.46 -0.40
N GLY A 550 -20.69 -40.54 0.36
CA GLY A 550 -21.26 -39.98 1.57
C GLY A 550 -21.22 -40.90 2.78
N ARG A 551 -20.65 -42.11 2.67
CA ARG A 551 -20.60 -43.08 3.78
C ARG A 551 -19.51 -42.76 4.80
N TRP A 552 -18.45 -42.06 4.40
CA TRP A 552 -17.30 -41.77 5.22
C TRP A 552 -17.03 -40.27 5.31
N LEU A 553 -16.66 -39.81 6.49
CA LEU A 553 -16.25 -38.45 6.77
C LEU A 553 -14.79 -38.47 7.26
N SER A 554 -13.91 -37.79 6.54
CA SER A 554 -12.55 -37.52 7.02
C SER A 554 -12.49 -36.18 7.72
N TYR A 555 -11.53 -36.02 8.62
CA TYR A 555 -11.23 -34.73 9.25
C TYR A 555 -9.76 -34.66 9.67
N LEU A 556 -9.22 -33.45 9.74
CA LEU A 556 -7.91 -33.18 10.35
C LEU A 556 -8.08 -32.91 11.84
N SER A 557 -7.10 -33.25 12.66
CA SER A 557 -7.12 -32.80 14.04
C SER A 557 -6.85 -31.30 14.10
N VAL A 558 -7.40 -30.61 15.09
CA VAL A 558 -6.88 -29.30 15.48
C VAL A 558 -5.36 -29.41 15.64
N TYR A 559 -4.60 -28.52 15.00
CA TYR A 559 -3.14 -28.62 15.02
C TYR A 559 -2.58 -28.40 16.42
N ARG A 560 -1.44 -29.03 16.68
CA ARG A 560 -0.68 -28.95 17.93
C ARG A 560 0.79 -28.76 17.64
N ARG A 561 1.55 -28.25 18.60
CA ARG A 561 3.02 -28.25 18.55
C ARG A 561 3.55 -29.52 19.21
N GLU A 562 4.57 -30.15 18.65
CA GLU A 562 5.18 -31.34 19.25
C GLU A 562 5.91 -31.01 20.56
N LYS A 563 6.60 -29.86 20.62
CA LYS A 563 7.20 -29.30 21.84
C LYS A 563 6.90 -27.79 21.97
N PRO A 564 6.97 -27.23 23.18
CA PRO A 564 6.66 -25.80 23.43
C PRO A 564 7.53 -24.83 22.62
N THR A 565 8.78 -25.24 22.35
CA THR A 565 9.80 -24.48 21.64
C THR A 565 9.86 -24.80 20.15
N ASP A 566 9.07 -25.78 19.68
CA ASP A 566 9.10 -26.18 18.28
C ASP A 566 8.39 -25.12 17.41
N ARG A 567 9.01 -24.82 16.28
CA ARG A 567 8.46 -23.93 15.26
C ARG A 567 7.42 -24.63 14.38
N ARG A 568 7.40 -25.98 14.39
CA ARG A 568 6.56 -26.80 13.52
C ARG A 568 5.26 -27.19 14.23
N SER A 569 4.13 -26.92 13.58
CA SER A 569 2.82 -27.46 14.00
C SER A 569 2.54 -28.76 13.26
N VAL A 570 1.81 -29.68 13.89
CA VAL A 570 1.40 -30.97 13.33
C VAL A 570 -0.08 -31.23 13.59
N HIS A 571 -0.69 -32.12 12.81
CA HIS A 571 -2.08 -32.58 12.97
C HIS A 571 -2.20 -34.07 12.67
N ASP A 572 -3.32 -34.68 13.06
CA ASP A 572 -3.65 -36.06 12.69
C ASP A 572 -4.71 -36.07 11.59
N LEU A 573 -4.75 -37.11 10.77
CA LEU A 573 -5.81 -37.35 9.79
C LEU A 573 -6.66 -38.53 10.25
N ALA A 574 -7.96 -38.32 10.41
CA ALA A 574 -8.90 -39.35 10.85
C ALA A 574 -10.09 -39.51 9.90
N VAL A 575 -10.71 -40.69 9.94
CA VAL A 575 -11.91 -41.06 9.16
C VAL A 575 -12.94 -41.75 10.05
N VAL A 576 -14.21 -41.40 9.90
CA VAL A 576 -15.34 -41.96 10.65
C VAL A 576 -16.50 -42.33 9.71
N PRO A 577 -17.27 -43.40 9.99
CA PRO A 577 -18.52 -43.65 9.28
C PRO A 577 -19.54 -42.54 9.58
N VAL A 578 -20.18 -41.98 8.55
CA VAL A 578 -21.24 -40.97 8.73
C VAL A 578 -22.41 -41.52 9.53
N ALA A 579 -22.74 -42.80 9.36
CA ALA A 579 -23.78 -43.50 10.13
C ALA A 579 -23.48 -43.60 11.64
N GLY A 580 -22.25 -43.28 12.07
CA GLY A 580 -21.80 -43.37 13.45
C GLY A 580 -20.81 -44.52 13.69
N GLY A 581 -19.92 -44.33 14.66
CA GLY A 581 -18.86 -45.28 15.01
C GLY A 581 -17.63 -44.55 15.58
N ALA A 582 -16.60 -45.32 15.97
CA ALA A 582 -15.34 -44.74 16.40
C ALA A 582 -14.57 -44.14 15.21
N ALA A 583 -13.91 -43.00 15.44
CA ALA A 583 -12.96 -42.43 14.49
C ALA A 583 -11.72 -43.33 14.38
N ARG A 584 -11.23 -43.50 13.16
CA ARG A 584 -9.98 -44.21 12.85
C ARG A 584 -8.93 -43.19 12.44
N VAL A 585 -7.80 -43.15 13.13
CA VAL A 585 -6.67 -42.32 12.71
C VAL A 585 -5.90 -43.03 11.61
N LEU A 586 -5.71 -42.35 10.48
CA LEU A 586 -4.95 -42.84 9.33
C LEU A 586 -3.48 -42.42 9.38
N ALA A 587 -3.20 -41.24 9.93
CA ALA A 587 -1.86 -40.71 10.09
C ALA A 587 -1.77 -39.79 11.31
N HIS A 588 -0.62 -39.84 11.98
CA HIS A 588 -0.31 -39.00 13.14
C HIS A 588 0.79 -38.02 12.82
N GLY A 589 0.73 -36.83 13.40
CA GLY A 589 1.85 -35.89 13.35
C GLY A 589 2.17 -35.37 11.95
N LEU A 590 1.17 -35.35 11.06
CA LEU A 590 1.33 -34.77 9.73
C LEU A 590 1.65 -33.28 9.88
N PRO A 591 2.71 -32.79 9.22
CA PRO A 591 3.13 -31.41 9.39
C PRO A 591 2.11 -30.44 8.82
N VAL A 592 1.96 -29.31 9.51
CA VAL A 592 1.17 -28.18 9.05
C VAL A 592 2.06 -27.27 8.22
N PRO A 593 1.77 -27.08 6.93
CA PRO A 593 2.38 -25.98 6.18
C PRO A 593 1.87 -24.67 6.78
N GLU A 594 2.75 -23.76 7.22
CA GLU A 594 2.43 -22.58 8.06
C GLU A 594 1.37 -21.60 7.49
N LEU A 595 0.92 -21.78 6.24
CA LEU A 595 -0.17 -21.00 5.62
C LEU A 595 -1.19 -21.86 4.83
N ASP A 596 -1.11 -23.19 4.89
CA ASP A 596 -1.81 -24.10 3.97
C ASP A 596 -2.46 -25.31 4.66
N TYR A 597 -2.63 -25.25 5.99
CA TYR A 597 -3.26 -26.30 6.82
C TYR A 597 -4.58 -26.85 6.24
N PHE A 598 -5.30 -26.07 5.44
CA PHE A 598 -6.70 -26.34 5.05
C PHE A 598 -6.86 -27.01 3.67
N LEU A 599 -5.86 -26.93 2.80
CA LEU A 599 -6.14 -27.02 1.36
C LEU A 599 -5.63 -28.27 0.64
N ASN A 600 -4.52 -28.89 1.06
CA ASN A 600 -3.71 -29.61 0.06
C ASN A 600 -2.94 -30.86 0.52
N ASN A 601 -3.13 -31.35 1.75
CA ASN A 601 -2.38 -32.47 2.32
C ASN A 601 -3.04 -33.86 2.15
N TYR A 602 -4.36 -33.90 1.93
CA TYR A 602 -5.08 -35.13 1.61
C TYR A 602 -6.30 -34.86 0.72
N ARG A 603 -6.80 -35.88 0.00
CA ARG A 603 -8.06 -35.81 -0.78
C ARG A 603 -8.76 -37.17 -0.90
N TRP A 604 -10.08 -37.13 -0.98
CA TRP A 604 -10.89 -38.25 -1.47
C TRP A 604 -10.80 -38.35 -3.00
N HIS A 605 -10.76 -39.58 -3.51
CA HIS A 605 -10.89 -39.89 -4.93
C HIS A 605 -12.19 -39.28 -5.49
N PRO A 606 -12.27 -38.86 -6.76
CA PRO A 606 -13.46 -38.18 -7.29
C PRO A 606 -14.74 -39.01 -7.22
N THR A 607 -14.65 -40.33 -7.45
CA THR A 607 -15.82 -41.22 -7.62
C THR A 607 -15.85 -42.44 -6.70
N GLU A 608 -14.77 -42.73 -5.98
CA GLU A 608 -14.62 -43.96 -5.20
C GLU A 608 -14.30 -43.60 -3.75
N ASP A 609 -14.69 -44.43 -2.79
CA ASP A 609 -14.31 -44.25 -1.38
C ASP A 609 -12.84 -44.66 -1.16
N ARG A 610 -11.92 -43.97 -1.83
CA ARG A 610 -10.47 -44.09 -1.68
C ARG A 610 -9.93 -42.73 -1.25
N LEU A 611 -8.97 -42.71 -0.34
CA LEU A 611 -8.38 -41.48 0.18
C LEU A 611 -6.87 -41.54 0.01
N VAL A 612 -6.29 -40.44 -0.48
CA VAL A 612 -4.84 -40.28 -0.61
C VAL A 612 -4.33 -39.13 0.25
N PHE A 613 -3.11 -39.27 0.77
CA PHE A 613 -2.45 -38.25 1.59
C PHE A 613 -0.93 -38.37 1.49
N LEU A 614 -0.23 -37.28 1.82
CA LEU A 614 1.23 -37.27 1.93
C LEU A 614 1.64 -37.41 3.40
N ASP A 615 2.68 -38.21 3.62
CA ASP A 615 3.25 -38.48 4.93
C ASP A 615 4.77 -38.65 4.77
N GLY A 616 5.54 -37.63 5.14
CA GLY A 616 7.01 -37.69 5.09
C GLY A 616 7.58 -37.94 3.69
N GLY A 617 6.97 -37.36 2.66
CA GLY A 617 7.36 -37.54 1.25
C GLY A 617 6.85 -38.84 0.62
N VAL A 618 6.04 -39.63 1.33
CA VAL A 618 5.38 -40.83 0.80
C VAL A 618 3.93 -40.52 0.49
N LEU A 619 3.51 -40.72 -0.77
CA LEU A 619 2.11 -40.73 -1.15
C LEU A 619 1.49 -42.06 -0.70
N ARG A 620 0.50 -41.98 0.18
CA ARG A 620 -0.22 -43.13 0.73
C ARG A 620 -1.67 -43.14 0.27
N GLU A 621 -2.23 -44.33 0.20
CA GLU A 621 -3.63 -44.56 -0.13
C GLU A 621 -4.32 -45.49 0.88
N ALA A 622 -5.55 -45.15 1.26
CA ALA A 622 -6.47 -45.99 2.02
C ALA A 622 -7.76 -46.25 1.21
N ASP A 623 -8.14 -47.53 1.05
CA ASP A 623 -9.32 -47.96 0.30
C ASP A 623 -10.47 -48.38 1.24
N PHE A 624 -11.57 -47.60 1.22
CA PHE A 624 -12.76 -47.81 2.03
C PHE A 624 -13.95 -48.42 1.26
N ARG A 625 -13.75 -48.87 0.02
CA ARG A 625 -14.82 -49.46 -0.80
C ARG A 625 -15.40 -50.74 -0.18
N GLN A 626 -14.53 -51.59 0.37
CA GLN A 626 -14.88 -52.92 0.91
C GLN A 626 -15.21 -52.92 2.42
N GLY A 627 -15.18 -51.78 3.11
CA GLY A 627 -15.57 -51.68 4.52
C GLY A 627 -14.52 -51.02 5.42
N ARG A 628 -14.51 -51.38 6.71
CA ARG A 628 -13.76 -50.66 7.77
C ARG A 628 -12.24 -50.91 7.79
N ASP A 629 -11.74 -51.95 7.11
CA ASP A 629 -10.31 -52.29 7.09
C ASP A 629 -9.54 -51.64 5.93
N ALA A 630 -9.46 -50.30 5.96
CA ALA A 630 -8.77 -49.46 4.99
C ALA A 630 -7.38 -49.04 5.47
N SER A 631 -6.49 -50.00 5.72
CA SER A 631 -5.12 -49.70 6.16
C SER A 631 -4.31 -48.99 5.06
N PRO A 632 -3.70 -47.82 5.34
CA PRO A 632 -2.96 -47.09 4.32
C PRO A 632 -1.76 -47.88 3.80
N HIS A 633 -1.60 -47.94 2.48
CA HIS A 633 -0.42 -48.50 1.82
C HIS A 633 0.32 -47.41 1.03
N ALA A 634 1.62 -47.58 0.82
CA ALA A 634 2.41 -46.64 0.03
C ALA A 634 2.15 -46.85 -1.47
N VAL A 635 1.88 -45.76 -2.18
CA VAL A 635 1.71 -45.75 -3.64
C VAL A 635 3.00 -45.34 -4.33
N ALA A 636 3.64 -44.27 -3.84
CA ALA A 636 4.91 -43.76 -4.34
C ALA A 636 5.66 -43.01 -3.24
N ALA A 637 6.99 -42.93 -3.36
CA ALA A 637 7.83 -42.15 -2.46
C ALA A 637 8.76 -41.25 -3.26
N GLY A 638 9.04 -40.06 -2.74
CA GLY A 638 9.93 -39.09 -3.37
C GLY A 638 10.16 -37.88 -2.47
N PRO A 639 10.86 -36.85 -2.96
CA PRO A 639 11.01 -35.58 -2.26
C PRO A 639 9.72 -34.74 -2.37
N PHE A 640 8.56 -35.37 -2.16
CA PHE A 640 7.26 -34.72 -2.28
C PHE A 640 7.05 -33.75 -1.11
N LEU A 641 6.51 -32.59 -1.43
CA LEU A 641 6.03 -31.61 -0.46
C LEU A 641 4.61 -31.99 -0.05
N GLU A 642 4.17 -31.58 1.13
CA GLU A 642 2.83 -31.85 1.65
C GLU A 642 1.70 -31.23 0.82
N ALA A 643 2.03 -30.32 -0.10
CA ALA A 643 1.11 -29.65 -1.00
C ALA A 643 1.84 -29.20 -2.28
N PRO A 644 1.14 -29.06 -3.44
CA PRO A 644 -0.24 -29.46 -3.69
C PRO A 644 -0.40 -30.97 -3.90
N LEU A 645 -1.60 -31.48 -3.63
CA LEU A 645 -2.07 -32.83 -3.99
C LEU A 645 -3.39 -32.69 -4.75
N PHE A 646 -3.59 -33.30 -5.92
CA PHE A 646 -4.86 -33.30 -6.67
C PHE A 646 -5.04 -34.58 -7.49
N PHE A 647 -6.28 -35.09 -7.63
CA PHE A 647 -6.54 -36.16 -8.60
C PHE A 647 -6.58 -35.62 -10.03
N ALA A 648 -6.16 -36.44 -10.99
CA ALA A 648 -6.60 -36.29 -12.37
C ALA A 648 -8.13 -36.47 -12.46
N ARG A 649 -8.75 -35.93 -13.51
CA ARG A 649 -10.21 -35.95 -13.72
C ARG A 649 -10.78 -37.37 -13.73
N ASP A 650 -10.03 -38.36 -14.23
CA ASP A 650 -10.47 -39.75 -14.27
C ASP A 650 -10.15 -40.54 -12.98
N GLY A 651 -9.49 -39.90 -12.01
CA GLY A 651 -9.13 -40.47 -10.72
C GLY A 651 -7.98 -41.48 -10.75
N LYS A 652 -7.39 -41.79 -11.91
CA LYS A 652 -6.36 -42.84 -12.01
C LYS A 652 -5.00 -42.41 -11.49
N ASP A 653 -4.74 -41.10 -11.51
CA ASP A 653 -3.45 -40.52 -11.18
C ASP A 653 -3.60 -39.39 -10.16
N VAL A 654 -2.52 -39.15 -9.41
CA VAL A 654 -2.40 -38.06 -8.43
C VAL A 654 -1.25 -37.15 -8.83
N LEU A 655 -1.51 -35.86 -8.75
CA LEU A 655 -0.56 -34.78 -8.99
C LEU A 655 0.01 -34.33 -7.65
N VAL A 656 1.33 -34.42 -7.47
CA VAL A 656 2.02 -34.00 -6.24
C VAL A 656 3.15 -33.02 -6.53
N GLY A 657 3.39 -32.07 -5.62
CA GLY A 657 4.48 -31.10 -5.71
C GLY A 657 5.82 -31.61 -5.16
N SER A 658 6.93 -31.11 -5.70
CA SER A 658 8.26 -31.23 -5.09
C SER A 658 9.12 -29.99 -5.32
N GLY A 659 10.24 -29.86 -4.62
CA GLY A 659 11.21 -28.78 -4.80
C GLY A 659 12.09 -28.64 -3.56
N PRO A 660 13.24 -27.94 -3.64
CA PRO A 660 13.94 -27.56 -2.42
C PRO A 660 13.01 -26.68 -1.58
N ASP A 661 12.83 -27.03 -0.32
CA ASP A 661 12.22 -26.16 0.67
C ASP A 661 13.07 -24.88 0.70
N ASP A 662 12.54 -23.74 0.24
CA ASP A 662 13.26 -22.45 0.27
C ASP A 662 13.11 -21.89 1.68
N PRO A 663 14.06 -22.15 2.60
CA PRO A 663 13.89 -21.81 4.00
C PRO A 663 13.95 -20.29 4.21
N ALA A 664 14.28 -19.53 3.16
CA ALA A 664 14.39 -18.09 3.17
C ALA A 664 13.06 -17.37 2.89
N ARG A 665 12.00 -18.06 2.45
CA ARG A 665 10.70 -17.45 2.18
C ARG A 665 9.78 -17.51 3.39
N PHE A 666 9.27 -16.36 3.80
CA PHE A 666 8.09 -16.27 4.66
C PHE A 666 6.88 -16.75 3.84
N GLY A 667 6.40 -17.97 4.05
CA GLY A 667 5.38 -18.55 3.16
C GLY A 667 5.27 -20.08 3.22
N ALA A 668 4.16 -20.66 2.72
CA ALA A 668 4.11 -22.09 2.42
C ALA A 668 5.09 -22.42 1.26
N PRO A 669 5.80 -23.56 1.31
CA PRO A 669 6.69 -23.98 0.22
C PRO A 669 5.87 -24.16 -1.06
N LYS A 670 6.16 -23.35 -2.08
CA LYS A 670 5.53 -23.49 -3.39
C LYS A 670 6.31 -24.53 -4.20
N PRO A 671 5.64 -25.53 -4.80
CA PRO A 671 6.34 -26.55 -5.57
C PRO A 671 7.10 -25.88 -6.72
N GLN A 672 8.35 -26.34 -6.90
CA GLN A 672 9.17 -25.96 -8.06
C GLN A 672 9.10 -27.01 -9.17
N ARG A 673 8.56 -28.19 -8.88
CA ARG A 673 8.32 -29.30 -9.80
C ARG A 673 6.98 -29.94 -9.46
N LEU A 674 6.33 -30.53 -10.45
CA LEU A 674 5.13 -31.36 -10.27
C LEU A 674 5.42 -32.77 -10.74
N HIS A 675 4.75 -33.73 -10.10
CA HIS A 675 4.86 -35.15 -10.41
C HIS A 675 3.49 -35.72 -10.70
N TRP A 676 3.41 -36.50 -11.76
CA TRP A 676 2.26 -37.30 -12.12
C TRP A 676 2.49 -38.72 -11.60
N VAL A 677 1.70 -39.13 -10.61
CA VAL A 677 1.87 -40.41 -9.90
C VAL A 677 0.68 -41.32 -10.21
N PRO A 678 0.89 -42.40 -10.98
CA PRO A 678 -0.15 -43.39 -11.23
C PRO A 678 -0.51 -44.19 -9.97
N LEU A 679 -1.81 -44.32 -9.66
CA LEU A 679 -2.27 -45.09 -8.49
C LEU A 679 -2.14 -46.60 -8.68
N ASN A 680 -1.94 -47.07 -9.90
CA ASN A 680 -1.71 -48.49 -10.19
C ASN A 680 -0.26 -48.95 -9.89
N GLY A 681 0.58 -48.08 -9.30
CA GLY A 681 1.99 -48.36 -9.02
C GLY A 681 2.91 -48.22 -10.25
N GLY A 682 2.42 -47.62 -11.34
CA GLY A 682 3.25 -47.27 -12.50
C GLY A 682 4.33 -46.22 -12.17
N PRO A 683 5.30 -46.02 -13.08
CA PRO A 683 6.40 -45.08 -12.83
C PRO A 683 5.88 -43.64 -12.68
N THR A 684 6.39 -42.95 -11.66
CA THR A 684 6.13 -41.51 -11.48
C THR A 684 6.79 -40.72 -12.60
N ARG A 685 6.03 -39.82 -13.24
CA ARG A 685 6.52 -38.92 -14.28
C ARG A 685 6.70 -37.52 -13.71
N GLU A 686 7.92 -37.01 -13.73
CA GLU A 686 8.19 -35.61 -13.42
C GLU A 686 7.73 -34.71 -14.58
N LEU A 687 7.06 -33.62 -14.24
CA LEU A 687 6.73 -32.53 -15.15
C LEU A 687 7.72 -31.40 -14.90
N ALA A 688 8.68 -31.25 -15.82
CA ALA A 688 9.66 -30.18 -15.75
C ALA A 688 8.99 -28.81 -15.95
N VAL A 689 9.45 -27.83 -15.18
CA VAL A 689 9.04 -26.44 -15.31
C VAL A 689 10.03 -25.74 -16.24
N PRO A 690 9.57 -25.14 -17.35
CA PRO A 690 10.46 -24.36 -18.21
C PRO A 690 11.16 -23.26 -17.42
N ALA A 691 12.49 -23.19 -17.51
CA ALA A 691 13.26 -22.06 -16.99
C ALA A 691 12.93 -20.80 -17.83
N PRO A 692 12.85 -19.59 -17.24
CA PRO A 692 13.23 -19.21 -15.88
C PRO A 692 12.06 -19.15 -14.88
N TRP A 693 10.99 -19.93 -15.07
CA TRP A 693 9.76 -19.78 -14.29
C TRP A 693 9.93 -20.24 -12.84
N THR A 694 9.20 -19.56 -11.95
CA THR A 694 9.23 -19.79 -10.51
C THR A 694 7.82 -20.06 -10.00
N SER A 695 7.68 -21.04 -9.10
CA SER A 695 6.43 -21.40 -8.41
C SER A 695 5.29 -21.86 -9.34
N LEU A 696 4.79 -23.08 -9.12
CA LEU A 696 3.61 -23.58 -9.82
C LEU A 696 2.38 -23.68 -8.91
N ALA A 697 1.21 -23.38 -9.48
CA ALA A 697 -0.09 -23.72 -8.91
C ALA A 697 -0.89 -24.56 -9.92
N VAL A 698 -1.45 -25.68 -9.47
CA VAL A 698 -2.38 -26.47 -10.27
C VAL A 698 -3.70 -25.70 -10.38
N LEU A 699 -4.24 -25.57 -11.59
CA LEU A 699 -5.60 -25.06 -11.77
C LEU A 699 -6.57 -26.16 -11.31
N SER A 700 -7.32 -25.90 -10.25
CA SER A 700 -8.32 -26.83 -9.70
C SER A 700 -9.67 -26.68 -10.40
N ALA A 701 -10.38 -27.79 -10.61
CA ALA A 701 -11.78 -27.77 -11.00
C ALA A 701 -12.68 -27.66 -9.76
N ASP A 702 -12.33 -28.40 -8.71
CA ASP A 702 -13.01 -28.46 -7.43
C ASP A 702 -12.03 -28.89 -6.30
N GLU A 703 -12.56 -29.26 -5.14
CA GLU A 703 -11.77 -29.74 -4.00
C GLU A 703 -11.16 -31.15 -4.18
N ARG A 704 -11.41 -31.86 -5.28
CA ARG A 704 -10.89 -33.22 -5.51
C ARG A 704 -9.93 -33.26 -6.69
N THR A 705 -10.25 -32.55 -7.76
CA THR A 705 -9.66 -32.74 -9.08
C THR A 705 -8.99 -31.49 -9.65
N ALA A 706 -7.91 -31.71 -10.39
CA ALA A 706 -7.32 -30.70 -11.25
C ALA A 706 -8.24 -30.43 -12.46
N TRP A 707 -8.28 -29.19 -12.94
CA TRP A 707 -9.06 -28.83 -14.12
C TRP A 707 -8.41 -29.36 -15.41
N GLN A 708 -9.07 -30.36 -16.00
CA GLN A 708 -8.68 -31.00 -17.25
C GLN A 708 -9.80 -30.87 -18.30
N PRO A 709 -9.84 -29.75 -19.05
CA PRO A 709 -10.85 -29.56 -20.10
C PRO A 709 -10.61 -30.51 -21.28
N VAL A 710 -9.37 -30.94 -21.48
CA VAL A 710 -8.98 -32.03 -22.36
C VAL A 710 -8.50 -33.19 -21.48
N PRO A 711 -9.09 -34.39 -21.57
CA PRO A 711 -8.66 -35.56 -20.80
C PRO A 711 -7.16 -35.84 -20.96
N GLY A 712 -6.50 -36.23 -19.87
CA GLY A 712 -5.07 -36.53 -19.86
C GLY A 712 -4.14 -35.31 -19.96
N THR A 713 -4.67 -34.09 -19.85
CA THR A 713 -3.86 -32.86 -19.79
C THR A 713 -3.87 -32.26 -18.39
N LEU A 714 -2.84 -31.49 -18.04
CA LEU A 714 -2.80 -30.72 -16.80
C LEU A 714 -2.58 -29.25 -17.13
N SER A 715 -3.43 -28.38 -16.57
CA SER A 715 -3.21 -26.93 -16.67
C SER A 715 -2.62 -26.38 -15.38
N VAL A 716 -1.58 -25.56 -15.48
CA VAL A 716 -0.90 -24.95 -14.32
C VAL A 716 -0.70 -23.46 -14.55
N LEU A 717 -0.67 -22.71 -13.44
CA LEU A 717 -0.28 -21.31 -13.39
C LEU A 717 1.17 -21.23 -12.88
N GLY A 718 2.06 -20.69 -13.69
CA GLY A 718 3.42 -20.34 -13.32
C GLY A 718 3.64 -18.83 -13.27
N ARG A 719 4.79 -18.42 -12.75
CA ARG A 719 5.26 -17.04 -12.84
C ARG A 719 6.62 -17.00 -13.54
N ASP A 720 6.75 -16.20 -14.57
CA ASP A 720 8.00 -16.02 -15.31
C ASP A 720 8.99 -15.13 -14.53
N GLY A 721 10.26 -15.12 -14.92
CA GLY A 721 11.32 -14.35 -14.30
C GLY A 721 11.13 -12.82 -14.39
N ASP A 722 10.33 -12.35 -15.35
CA ASP A 722 9.91 -10.95 -15.48
C ASP A 722 8.68 -10.59 -14.60
N GLY A 723 8.17 -11.56 -13.84
CA GLY A 723 6.99 -11.43 -12.97
C GLY A 723 5.66 -11.76 -13.64
N SER A 724 5.60 -11.94 -14.96
CA SER A 724 4.37 -12.24 -15.70
C SER A 724 3.77 -13.58 -15.26
N LEU A 725 2.44 -13.66 -15.19
CA LEU A 725 1.74 -14.92 -14.99
C LEU A 725 1.66 -15.68 -16.32
N VAL A 726 1.86 -17.00 -16.26
CA VAL A 726 1.84 -17.88 -17.44
C VAL A 726 0.94 -19.07 -17.16
N VAL A 727 -0.05 -19.33 -18.02
CA VAL A 727 -0.87 -20.54 -17.99
C VAL A 727 -0.33 -21.54 -19.00
N LEU A 728 -0.03 -22.74 -18.53
CA LEU A 728 0.51 -23.83 -19.35
C LEU A 728 -0.45 -25.00 -19.37
N ARG A 729 -0.40 -25.74 -20.48
CA ARG A 729 -1.02 -27.06 -20.57
C ARG A 729 0.02 -28.12 -20.89
N TYR A 730 0.19 -29.05 -19.95
CA TYR A 730 0.98 -30.24 -20.10
C TYR A 730 0.13 -31.34 -20.76
N PRO A 731 0.58 -31.93 -21.88
CA PRO A 731 -0.05 -33.13 -22.43
C PRO A 731 0.38 -34.40 -21.67
N ALA A 732 -0.38 -35.49 -21.88
CA ALA A 732 -0.04 -36.83 -21.37
C ALA A 732 1.33 -37.33 -21.85
N ALA A 733 1.83 -36.83 -22.99
CA ALA A 733 3.19 -37.04 -23.49
C ALA A 733 3.62 -35.83 -24.34
N GLY A 734 4.88 -35.40 -24.20
CA GLY A 734 5.45 -34.24 -24.90
C GLY A 734 5.61 -32.99 -24.02
N GLU A 735 6.02 -31.90 -24.67
CA GLU A 735 6.33 -30.60 -24.03
C GLU A 735 5.06 -29.79 -23.67
N PRO A 736 5.11 -28.97 -22.61
CA PRO A 736 4.00 -28.08 -22.27
C PRO A 736 3.80 -27.00 -23.34
N ARG A 737 2.55 -26.58 -23.51
CA ARG A 737 2.18 -25.45 -24.36
C ARG A 737 1.76 -24.25 -23.50
N GLU A 738 2.28 -23.07 -23.82
CA GLU A 738 1.78 -21.80 -23.29
C GLU A 738 0.39 -21.49 -23.88
N LEU A 739 -0.59 -21.31 -23.00
CA LEU A 739 -1.95 -20.93 -23.37
C LEU A 739 -2.17 -19.42 -23.24
N TRP A 740 -1.60 -18.83 -22.18
CA TRP A 740 -1.77 -17.41 -21.88
C TRP A 740 -0.59 -16.89 -21.08
N ARG A 741 -0.29 -15.61 -21.32
CA ARG A 741 0.71 -14.84 -20.60
C ARG A 741 0.17 -13.44 -20.37
N GLY A 742 0.34 -12.94 -19.16
CA GLY A 742 -0.05 -11.58 -18.87
C GLY A 742 0.36 -11.12 -17.48
N ARG A 743 0.29 -9.80 -17.29
CA ARG A 743 0.43 -9.16 -15.99
C ARG A 743 -0.94 -8.99 -15.38
N GLY A 744 -1.07 -9.39 -14.12
CA GLY A 744 -2.33 -9.44 -13.41
C GLY A 744 -2.24 -10.27 -12.13
N ALA A 745 -3.36 -10.35 -11.42
CA ALA A 745 -3.57 -11.38 -10.41
C ALA A 745 -4.66 -12.33 -10.89
N LEU A 746 -4.34 -13.63 -10.91
CA LEU A 746 -5.24 -14.72 -11.29
C LEU A 746 -5.20 -15.78 -10.19
N SER A 747 -6.36 -16.15 -9.64
CA SER A 747 -6.46 -17.11 -8.53
C SER A 747 -7.87 -17.69 -8.39
N ARG A 748 -8.05 -18.61 -7.43
CA ARG A 748 -9.36 -19.18 -7.03
C ARG A 748 -10.14 -19.75 -8.22
N PHE A 749 -9.61 -20.85 -8.76
CA PHE A 749 -10.13 -21.52 -9.95
C PHE A 749 -11.25 -22.51 -9.61
N ALA A 750 -12.31 -22.53 -10.42
CA ALA A 750 -13.37 -23.52 -10.32
C ALA A 750 -14.03 -23.80 -11.68
N ASN A 751 -14.24 -25.08 -12.00
CA ASN A 751 -15.24 -25.56 -12.95
C ASN A 751 -15.39 -27.09 -12.80
N PRO A 752 -16.32 -27.57 -11.95
CA PRO A 752 -16.49 -29.00 -11.68
C PRO A 752 -17.03 -29.79 -12.88
N VAL A 753 -17.62 -29.13 -13.89
CA VAL A 753 -18.20 -29.83 -15.05
C VAL A 753 -17.14 -30.24 -16.06
N HIS A 754 -16.00 -29.54 -16.08
CA HIS A 754 -14.94 -29.69 -17.09
C HIS A 754 -15.47 -29.66 -18.54
N ASP A 755 -16.55 -28.91 -18.79
CA ASP A 755 -17.28 -28.79 -20.06
C ASP A 755 -16.63 -27.82 -21.06
N GLY A 756 -15.54 -27.16 -20.66
CA GLY A 756 -14.91 -26.11 -21.45
C GLY A 756 -14.04 -25.22 -20.58
N GLY A 757 -14.42 -23.95 -20.45
CA GLY A 757 -13.68 -22.90 -19.74
C GLY A 757 -13.48 -23.11 -18.24
N ILE A 758 -12.94 -22.10 -17.55
CA ILE A 758 -12.74 -22.10 -16.10
C ILE A 758 -13.10 -20.72 -15.52
N LEU A 759 -13.74 -20.72 -14.35
CA LEU A 759 -13.98 -19.51 -13.58
C LEU A 759 -12.73 -19.21 -12.74
N ALA A 760 -12.31 -17.94 -12.69
CA ALA A 760 -11.24 -17.50 -11.83
C ALA A 760 -11.51 -16.08 -11.29
N ARG A 761 -10.96 -15.78 -10.11
CA ARG A 761 -10.74 -14.38 -9.71
C ARG A 761 -9.66 -13.81 -10.62
N TYR A 762 -9.94 -12.65 -11.22
CA TYR A 762 -8.99 -11.93 -12.04
C TYR A 762 -9.05 -10.42 -11.81
N GLU A 763 -7.89 -9.78 -11.85
CA GLU A 763 -7.69 -8.34 -11.96
C GLU A 763 -6.37 -8.06 -12.67
N ASP A 764 -6.25 -6.88 -13.28
CA ASP A 764 -4.99 -6.32 -13.75
C ASP A 764 -4.97 -4.81 -13.49
N SER A 765 -3.92 -4.10 -13.90
CA SER A 765 -3.81 -2.65 -13.65
C SER A 765 -4.92 -1.81 -14.29
N GLY A 766 -5.56 -2.33 -15.35
CA GLY A 766 -6.66 -1.69 -16.09
C GLY A 766 -8.03 -2.34 -15.87
N THR A 767 -8.08 -3.54 -15.29
CA THR A 767 -9.28 -4.35 -15.13
C THR A 767 -9.59 -4.54 -13.64
N PRO A 768 -10.72 -4.00 -13.14
CA PRO A 768 -11.12 -4.16 -11.74
C PRO A 768 -11.29 -5.63 -11.31
N PRO A 769 -11.15 -5.93 -10.01
CA PRO A 769 -11.36 -7.27 -9.48
C PRO A 769 -12.77 -7.78 -9.78
N GLY A 770 -12.80 -9.03 -10.25
CA GLY A 770 -14.00 -9.71 -10.68
C GLY A 770 -13.81 -11.21 -10.71
N LEU A 771 -14.92 -11.91 -10.91
CA LEU A 771 -14.90 -13.30 -11.36
C LEU A 771 -15.03 -13.30 -12.89
N TYR A 772 -14.15 -14.05 -13.56
CA TYR A 772 -14.07 -14.10 -15.02
C TYR A 772 -14.06 -15.55 -15.50
N TRP A 773 -14.81 -15.78 -16.57
CA TRP A 773 -14.73 -17.01 -17.35
C TRP A 773 -13.61 -16.89 -18.37
N PHE A 774 -12.69 -17.84 -18.33
CA PHE A 774 -11.71 -18.07 -19.38
C PHE A 774 -12.15 -19.28 -20.19
N ASP A 775 -12.04 -19.24 -21.50
CA ASP A 775 -12.28 -20.44 -22.32
C ASP A 775 -11.18 -21.50 -22.09
N ALA A 776 -11.38 -22.71 -22.63
CA ALA A 776 -10.44 -23.81 -22.43
C ALA A 776 -9.04 -23.50 -23.00
N ALA A 777 -8.93 -22.60 -23.98
CA ALA A 777 -7.65 -22.20 -24.56
C ALA A 777 -7.05 -20.93 -23.91
N PHE A 778 -7.72 -20.31 -22.93
CA PHE A 778 -7.35 -19.03 -22.33
C PHE A 778 -7.18 -17.88 -23.36
N LYS A 779 -7.89 -17.96 -24.48
CA LYS A 779 -7.94 -16.92 -25.52
C LYS A 779 -9.02 -15.90 -25.26
N ASP A 780 -10.16 -16.35 -24.75
CA ASP A 780 -11.33 -15.51 -24.50
C ASP A 780 -11.55 -15.37 -23.00
N ARG A 781 -11.71 -14.12 -22.54
CA ARG A 781 -12.00 -13.76 -21.16
C ARG A 781 -13.31 -12.96 -21.11
N ARG A 782 -14.28 -13.41 -20.31
CA ARG A 782 -15.55 -12.71 -20.09
C ARG A 782 -15.82 -12.51 -18.60
N ARG A 783 -16.15 -11.29 -18.18
CA ARG A 783 -16.53 -11.02 -16.80
C ARG A 783 -17.83 -11.77 -16.46
N ALA A 784 -17.77 -12.62 -15.44
CA ALA A 784 -18.91 -13.36 -14.90
C ALA A 784 -19.64 -12.54 -13.84
N ALA A 785 -18.88 -11.88 -12.96
CA ALA A 785 -19.42 -11.02 -11.92
C ALA A 785 -18.43 -9.91 -11.54
N ALA A 786 -18.96 -8.70 -11.33
CA ALA A 786 -18.24 -7.61 -10.69
C ALA A 786 -18.27 -7.79 -9.17
N VAL A 787 -17.13 -7.66 -8.50
CA VAL A 787 -17.08 -7.64 -7.03
C VAL A 787 -17.66 -6.32 -6.51
N ASP A 788 -17.26 -5.23 -7.15
CA ASP A 788 -17.79 -3.90 -6.92
C ASP A 788 -17.92 -3.16 -8.26
N PRO A 789 -19.15 -2.98 -8.79
CA PRO A 789 -19.38 -2.22 -10.02
C PRO A 789 -18.92 -0.76 -9.93
N ALA A 790 -18.82 -0.17 -8.73
CA ALA A 790 -18.40 1.21 -8.58
C ALA A 790 -16.93 1.43 -9.02
N LEU A 791 -16.11 0.39 -8.95
CA LEU A 791 -14.71 0.43 -9.42
C LEU A 791 -14.61 0.60 -10.93
N ASP A 792 -15.65 0.27 -11.70
CA ASP A 792 -15.64 0.40 -13.15
C ASP A 792 -15.64 1.88 -13.59
N ALA A 793 -16.00 2.80 -12.69
CA ALA A 793 -15.95 4.25 -12.93
C ALA A 793 -14.54 4.85 -12.70
N LEU A 794 -13.61 4.10 -12.11
CA LEU A 794 -12.27 4.56 -11.82
C LEU A 794 -11.32 4.25 -12.97
N ALA A 795 -10.43 5.20 -13.28
CA ALA A 795 -9.36 4.97 -14.24
C ALA A 795 -8.38 3.92 -13.70
N GLY A 796 -8.03 2.97 -14.55
CA GLY A 796 -6.92 2.05 -14.28
C GLY A 796 -5.60 2.80 -14.12
N GLY A 797 -4.69 2.25 -13.32
CA GLY A 797 -3.34 2.81 -13.16
C GLY A 797 -2.42 2.35 -14.27
N ARG A 798 -1.42 3.18 -14.60
CA ARG A 798 -0.28 2.74 -15.42
C ARG A 798 0.83 2.23 -14.51
N SER A 799 1.12 0.94 -14.62
CA SER A 799 2.25 0.32 -13.93
C SER A 799 3.43 0.15 -14.89
N VAL A 800 4.63 0.47 -14.42
CA VAL A 800 5.88 0.28 -15.15
C VAL A 800 6.73 -0.71 -14.36
N SER A 801 7.20 -1.77 -15.01
CA SER A 801 8.21 -2.64 -14.41
C SER A 801 9.61 -2.22 -14.81
N LEU A 802 10.48 -2.23 -13.81
CA LEU A 802 11.89 -1.89 -13.92
C LEU A 802 12.72 -2.97 -13.25
N SER A 803 14.01 -2.98 -13.55
CA SER A 803 14.95 -3.97 -13.02
C SER A 803 16.26 -3.33 -12.58
N CYS A 804 16.89 -3.90 -11.57
CA CYS A 804 18.19 -3.46 -11.09
C CYS A 804 18.97 -4.58 -10.41
N LYS A 805 20.27 -4.38 -10.23
CA LYS A 805 21.11 -5.27 -9.41
C LYS A 805 21.16 -4.77 -7.97
N VAL A 806 21.05 -5.70 -7.01
CA VAL A 806 21.19 -5.43 -5.58
C VAL A 806 22.39 -6.20 -4.99
N PRO A 807 23.05 -5.67 -3.95
CA PRO A 807 24.13 -6.37 -3.25
C PRO A 807 23.71 -7.75 -2.73
N GLY A 808 24.65 -8.70 -2.64
CA GLY A 808 24.41 -10.05 -2.07
C GLY A 808 23.62 -11.04 -2.93
N GLY A 809 22.92 -10.59 -3.99
CA GLY A 809 22.02 -11.45 -4.78
C GLY A 809 22.58 -12.00 -6.10
N GLY A 810 23.61 -11.38 -6.69
CA GLY A 810 24.23 -11.77 -7.97
C GLY A 810 23.31 -11.71 -9.22
N LYS A 811 21.98 -11.68 -9.03
CA LYS A 811 20.95 -11.64 -10.06
C LYS A 811 20.22 -10.30 -10.04
N GLU A 812 19.73 -9.91 -11.21
CA GLU A 812 18.85 -8.76 -11.38
C GLU A 812 17.50 -9.04 -10.71
N ILE A 813 16.98 -8.04 -9.99
CA ILE A 813 15.62 -8.08 -9.40
C ILE A 813 14.71 -7.16 -10.21
N SER A 814 13.43 -7.54 -10.28
CA SER A 814 12.38 -6.71 -10.89
C SER A 814 11.52 -6.07 -9.81
N PHE A 815 11.15 -4.81 -10.03
CA PHE A 815 10.25 -4.04 -9.18
C PHE A 815 9.23 -3.26 -10.04
N ALA A 816 8.22 -2.65 -9.40
CA ALA A 816 7.16 -1.93 -10.11
C ALA A 816 7.03 -0.49 -9.63
N LEU A 817 6.59 0.38 -10.55
CA LEU A 817 6.26 1.77 -10.29
C LEU A 817 4.84 2.03 -10.80
N VAL A 818 3.92 2.37 -9.90
CA VAL A 818 2.56 2.74 -10.28
C VAL A 818 2.49 4.25 -10.41
N LEU A 819 2.06 4.71 -11.59
CA LEU A 819 2.03 6.11 -11.94
C LEU A 819 0.61 6.68 -11.80
N PRO A 820 0.47 7.98 -11.52
CA PRO A 820 -0.82 8.67 -11.59
C PRO A 820 -1.51 8.42 -12.95
N PRO A 821 -2.85 8.21 -12.99
CA PRO A 821 -3.59 7.87 -14.21
C PRO A 821 -3.37 8.83 -15.40
N ASN A 822 -3.07 10.10 -15.12
CA ASN A 822 -2.84 11.16 -16.11
C ASN A 822 -1.43 11.77 -16.03
N ALA A 823 -0.45 11.01 -15.51
CA ALA A 823 0.92 11.50 -15.38
C ALA A 823 1.50 11.95 -16.73
N LYS A 824 1.92 13.21 -16.81
CA LYS A 824 2.72 13.72 -17.93
C LYS A 824 4.08 12.99 -17.95
N PRO A 825 4.71 12.81 -19.13
CA PRO A 825 6.08 12.31 -19.21
C PRO A 825 7.03 13.21 -18.40
N GLY A 826 7.85 12.61 -17.53
CA GLY A 826 8.84 13.31 -16.71
C GLY A 826 8.96 12.73 -15.29
N PRO A 827 9.98 13.16 -14.53
CA PRO A 827 10.22 12.67 -13.17
C PRO A 827 9.16 13.19 -12.20
N LEU A 828 8.60 12.27 -11.42
CA LEU A 828 7.55 12.54 -10.44
C LEU A 828 8.10 12.47 -9.01
N PRO A 829 7.45 13.16 -8.05
CA PRO A 829 7.70 12.88 -6.63
C PRO A 829 7.29 11.43 -6.36
N THR A 830 8.16 10.67 -5.69
CA THR A 830 8.02 9.22 -5.55
C THR A 830 7.89 8.82 -4.09
N VAL A 831 6.92 7.97 -3.79
CA VAL A 831 6.79 7.29 -2.50
C VAL A 831 7.25 5.84 -2.67
N ALA A 832 8.39 5.50 -2.07
CA ALA A 832 8.91 4.15 -2.05
C ALA A 832 8.29 3.36 -0.89
N VAL A 833 7.45 2.40 -1.23
CA VAL A 833 6.77 1.53 -0.26
C VAL A 833 7.63 0.30 0.01
N VAL A 834 7.96 0.10 1.29
CA VAL A 834 8.85 -0.98 1.73
C VAL A 834 8.17 -1.93 2.70
N TYR A 835 8.42 -3.22 2.49
CA TYR A 835 8.15 -4.26 3.47
C TYR A 835 9.15 -5.41 3.25
N PRO A 836 10.10 -5.64 4.17
CA PRO A 836 11.10 -6.68 3.98
C PRO A 836 10.46 -8.08 3.86
N ASP A 837 11.04 -8.93 3.02
CA ASP A 837 10.59 -10.30 2.70
C ASP A 837 9.31 -10.41 1.85
N LEU A 838 8.73 -9.27 1.45
CA LEU A 838 7.66 -9.22 0.48
C LEU A 838 8.14 -8.65 -0.86
N ASP A 839 7.63 -9.23 -1.94
CA ASP A 839 7.75 -8.69 -3.28
C ASP A 839 6.50 -7.85 -3.57
N TYR A 840 6.55 -6.55 -3.27
CA TYR A 840 5.44 -5.65 -3.55
C TYR A 840 5.27 -5.35 -5.04
N SER A 841 6.23 -5.67 -5.89
CA SER A 841 6.13 -5.40 -7.33
C SER A 841 4.89 -6.03 -7.96
N VAL A 842 4.45 -7.18 -7.44
CA VAL A 842 3.24 -7.89 -7.88
C VAL A 842 1.95 -7.12 -7.61
N LEU A 843 1.96 -6.12 -6.72
CA LEU A 843 0.82 -5.23 -6.49
C LEU A 843 0.67 -4.21 -7.63
N GLY A 844 1.76 -3.90 -8.35
CA GLY A 844 1.71 -3.06 -9.54
C GLY A 844 0.98 -3.71 -10.71
N ASP A 845 0.82 -5.04 -10.68
CA ASP A 845 0.03 -5.77 -11.65
C ASP A 845 -1.46 -5.83 -11.29
N ARG A 846 -1.91 -5.22 -10.19
CA ARG A 846 -3.31 -5.21 -9.73
C ARG A 846 -3.97 -3.86 -9.95
N PHE A 847 -5.30 -3.84 -9.85
CA PHE A 847 -6.05 -2.60 -9.95
C PHE A 847 -5.72 -1.69 -8.75
N PRO A 848 -5.29 -0.43 -8.96
CA PRO A 848 -4.83 0.43 -7.86
C PRO A 848 -5.86 0.64 -6.76
N ALA A 849 -7.14 0.81 -7.11
CA ALA A 849 -8.19 1.11 -6.16
C ALA A 849 -8.62 -0.10 -5.30
N SER A 850 -8.30 -1.33 -5.74
CA SER A 850 -8.51 -2.55 -4.95
C SER A 850 -7.27 -2.95 -4.14
N SER A 851 -6.16 -2.23 -4.29
CA SER A 851 -4.87 -2.56 -3.70
C SER A 851 -4.52 -1.62 -2.56
N ARG A 852 -3.97 -2.19 -1.48
CA ARG A 852 -3.42 -1.42 -0.34
C ARG A 852 -1.91 -1.62 -0.23
N VAL A 853 -1.22 -0.56 0.13
CA VAL A 853 0.23 -0.50 0.36
C VAL A 853 0.47 0.14 1.72
N ALA A 854 1.18 -0.57 2.59
CA ALA A 854 1.32 -0.21 4.00
C ALA A 854 -0.04 0.16 4.65
N ASP A 855 -1.04 -0.69 4.41
CA ASP A 855 -2.43 -0.53 4.85
C ASP A 855 -3.18 0.72 4.37
N ILE A 856 -2.62 1.51 3.45
CA ILE A 856 -3.29 2.66 2.81
C ILE A 856 -3.70 2.26 1.38
N PRO A 857 -4.87 2.69 0.85
CA PRO A 857 -5.21 2.47 -0.56
C PRO A 857 -4.15 3.05 -1.50
N LEU A 858 -3.63 2.23 -2.41
CA LEU A 858 -2.60 2.65 -3.37
C LEU A 858 -3.10 3.83 -4.21
N ALA A 859 -4.38 3.79 -4.60
CA ALA A 859 -5.04 4.84 -5.34
C ALA A 859 -5.04 6.21 -4.63
N ALA A 860 -4.96 6.26 -3.30
CA ALA A 860 -4.87 7.53 -2.56
C ALA A 860 -3.55 8.27 -2.87
N LEU A 861 -2.43 7.53 -2.91
CA LEU A 861 -1.12 8.09 -3.25
C LEU A 861 -1.02 8.49 -4.72
N THR A 862 -1.47 7.62 -5.64
CA THR A 862 -1.39 7.93 -7.07
C THR A 862 -2.33 9.04 -7.49
N SER A 863 -3.51 9.16 -6.85
CA SER A 863 -4.43 10.28 -7.10
C SER A 863 -3.88 11.59 -6.55
N ALA A 864 -3.08 11.54 -5.48
CA ALA A 864 -2.38 12.71 -4.96
C ALA A 864 -1.14 13.13 -5.81
N GLY A 865 -0.91 12.48 -6.96
CA GLY A 865 0.13 12.87 -7.91
C GLY A 865 1.50 12.22 -7.70
N TYR A 866 1.62 11.27 -6.75
CA TYR A 866 2.86 10.55 -6.51
C TYR A 866 3.03 9.34 -7.44
N ALA A 867 4.25 9.11 -7.90
CA ALA A 867 4.64 7.79 -8.36
C ALA A 867 4.85 6.89 -7.12
N VAL A 868 4.31 5.67 -7.15
CA VAL A 868 4.43 4.72 -6.04
C VAL A 868 5.39 3.61 -6.44
N LEU A 869 6.58 3.61 -5.85
CA LEU A 869 7.60 2.56 -6.07
C LEU A 869 7.30 1.40 -5.12
N LEU A 870 6.98 0.25 -5.71
CA LEU A 870 6.67 -0.98 -5.00
C LEU A 870 7.92 -1.84 -4.91
N ALA A 871 8.63 -1.74 -3.79
CA ALA A 871 9.95 -2.32 -3.64
C ALA A 871 9.91 -3.86 -3.56
N HIS A 872 10.86 -4.50 -4.22
CA HIS A 872 11.15 -5.91 -4.04
C HIS A 872 12.25 -6.06 -2.98
N MET A 873 11.88 -6.53 -1.78
CA MET A 873 12.79 -6.55 -0.63
C MET A 873 13.12 -8.00 -0.22
N ARG A 874 14.29 -8.50 -0.63
CA ARG A 874 14.80 -9.82 -0.21
C ARG A 874 16.06 -9.67 0.62
N ILE A 875 15.90 -9.59 1.94
CA ILE A 875 17.02 -9.59 2.87
C ILE A 875 17.46 -11.03 3.18
N GLY A 876 18.45 -11.21 4.04
CA GLY A 876 19.04 -12.51 4.36
C GLY A 876 18.02 -13.60 4.73
N PRO A 877 18.40 -14.89 4.64
CA PRO A 877 17.47 -15.99 4.91
C PRO A 877 17.00 -16.00 6.37
N LEU A 878 15.75 -16.39 6.59
CA LEU A 878 15.20 -16.61 7.94
C LEU A 878 16.01 -17.68 8.70
N GLY A 879 15.99 -17.60 10.03
CA GLY A 879 16.72 -18.50 10.91
C GLY A 879 18.25 -18.34 10.92
N LYS A 880 18.82 -17.48 10.05
CA LYS A 880 20.23 -17.08 10.13
C LYS A 880 20.34 -15.67 10.69
N ALA A 881 21.42 -15.41 11.42
CA ALA A 881 21.74 -14.07 11.87
C ALA A 881 22.00 -13.15 10.66
N GLY A 882 21.46 -11.94 10.69
CA GLY A 882 21.61 -10.92 9.65
C GLY A 882 21.72 -9.52 10.22
N GLU A 883 21.87 -8.54 9.32
CA GLU A 883 21.93 -7.10 9.61
C GLU A 883 20.78 -6.38 8.87
N PRO A 884 19.52 -6.59 9.29
CA PRO A 884 18.35 -6.12 8.55
C PRO A 884 18.37 -4.63 8.23
N ALA A 885 18.79 -3.75 9.14
CA ALA A 885 18.78 -2.29 8.88
C ALA A 885 19.65 -1.93 7.66
N ARG A 886 20.85 -2.52 7.57
CA ARG A 886 21.76 -2.34 6.45
C ARG A 886 21.23 -3.00 5.18
N GLU A 887 20.82 -4.27 5.27
CA GLU A 887 20.38 -5.06 4.12
C GLU A 887 19.14 -4.44 3.45
N ILE A 888 18.20 -3.93 4.24
CA ILE A 888 17.02 -3.20 3.74
C ILE A 888 17.47 -1.98 2.93
N THR A 889 18.38 -1.17 3.47
CA THR A 889 18.87 0.05 2.80
C THR A 889 19.61 -0.27 1.51
N GLU A 890 20.49 -1.29 1.53
CA GLU A 890 21.25 -1.77 0.37
C GLU A 890 20.34 -2.32 -0.75
N HIS A 891 19.18 -2.87 -0.40
CA HIS A 891 18.19 -3.35 -1.37
C HIS A 891 17.33 -2.24 -1.97
N LEU A 892 16.97 -1.22 -1.17
CA LEU A 892 16.06 -0.17 -1.60
C LEU A 892 16.71 0.85 -2.54
N LEU A 893 17.91 1.34 -2.18
CA LEU A 893 18.56 2.44 -2.91
C LEU A 893 18.79 2.14 -4.41
N PRO A 894 19.22 0.94 -4.84
CA PRO A 894 19.35 0.63 -6.26
C PRO A 894 18.04 0.73 -7.04
N GLN A 895 16.91 0.36 -6.43
CA GLN A 895 15.59 0.43 -7.07
C GLN A 895 15.15 1.88 -7.29
N VAL A 896 15.33 2.74 -6.28
CA VAL A 896 15.06 4.19 -6.39
C VAL A 896 15.94 4.82 -7.49
N ARG A 897 17.24 4.50 -7.50
CA ARG A 897 18.18 5.00 -8.51
C ARG A 897 17.83 4.54 -9.92
N ALA A 898 17.41 3.28 -10.08
CA ALA A 898 16.99 2.76 -11.37
C ALA A 898 15.71 3.46 -11.89
N ALA A 899 14.74 3.73 -11.02
CA ALA A 899 13.55 4.51 -11.37
C ALA A 899 13.88 5.96 -11.77
N ALA A 900 14.84 6.58 -11.08
CA ALA A 900 15.31 7.92 -11.40
C ALA A 900 16.08 7.96 -12.74
N ALA A 901 16.96 6.98 -12.98
CA ALA A 901 17.73 6.87 -14.23
C ALA A 901 16.84 6.70 -15.47
N GLN A 902 15.67 6.08 -15.30
CA GLN A 902 14.66 5.91 -16.37
C GLN A 902 13.73 7.14 -16.52
N GLY A 903 13.95 8.20 -15.74
CA GLY A 903 13.21 9.45 -15.84
C GLY A 903 11.82 9.43 -15.20
N PHE A 904 11.49 8.41 -14.41
CA PHE A 904 10.18 8.33 -13.74
C PHE A 904 10.17 8.95 -12.34
N THR A 905 11.29 8.90 -11.63
CA THR A 905 11.42 9.39 -10.26
C THR A 905 12.31 10.61 -10.22
N ASP A 906 11.85 11.65 -9.53
CA ASP A 906 12.69 12.77 -9.14
C ASP A 906 13.52 12.38 -7.90
N PRO A 907 14.85 12.23 -8.01
CA PRO A 907 15.68 11.79 -6.89
C PRO A 907 15.72 12.81 -5.74
N ALA A 908 15.37 14.08 -5.96
CA ALA A 908 15.27 15.08 -4.90
C ALA A 908 13.96 15.01 -4.11
N ARG A 909 12.95 14.33 -4.66
CA ARG A 909 11.59 14.24 -4.09
C ARG A 909 11.16 12.79 -3.88
N VAL A 910 11.93 12.08 -3.06
CA VAL A 910 11.64 10.69 -2.68
C VAL A 910 11.33 10.58 -1.19
N ALA A 911 10.20 9.96 -0.86
CA ALA A 911 9.87 9.53 0.49
C ALA A 911 9.89 8.01 0.63
N VAL A 912 10.12 7.51 1.84
CA VAL A 912 9.96 6.08 2.18
C VAL A 912 8.76 5.89 3.10
N LEU A 913 7.95 4.86 2.81
CA LEU A 913 6.72 4.59 3.54
C LEU A 913 6.60 3.10 3.86
N GLY A 914 6.20 2.75 5.08
CA GLY A 914 5.98 1.35 5.45
C GLY A 914 5.10 1.17 6.69
N HIS A 915 4.52 -0.02 6.80
CA HIS A 915 3.66 -0.45 7.90
C HIS A 915 4.24 -1.68 8.62
N SER A 916 4.07 -1.78 9.94
CA SER A 916 4.54 -2.92 10.74
C SER A 916 6.06 -3.10 10.61
N TYR A 917 6.54 -4.25 10.13
CA TYR A 917 7.95 -4.44 9.81
C TYR A 917 8.46 -3.51 8.68
N GLY A 918 7.56 -3.07 7.80
CA GLY A 918 7.82 -1.96 6.87
C GLY A 918 7.99 -0.61 7.57
N GLY A 919 7.29 -0.36 8.68
CA GLY A 919 7.47 0.85 9.51
C GLY A 919 8.84 0.87 10.19
N TYR A 920 9.29 -0.29 10.70
CA TYR A 920 10.69 -0.50 11.10
C TYR A 920 11.65 -0.20 9.93
N ALA A 921 11.38 -0.76 8.75
CA ALA A 921 12.22 -0.59 7.57
C ALA A 921 12.35 0.87 7.15
N ALA A 922 11.25 1.64 7.14
CA ALA A 922 11.29 3.07 6.84
C ALA A 922 12.19 3.84 7.80
N ALA A 923 12.09 3.58 9.11
CA ALA A 923 12.95 4.21 10.12
C ALA A 923 14.42 3.72 10.05
N ALA A 924 14.65 2.45 9.75
CA ALA A 924 15.98 1.87 9.61
C ALA A 924 16.73 2.43 8.39
N VAL A 925 16.00 2.67 7.28
CA VAL A 925 16.54 3.30 6.08
C VAL A 925 17.03 4.71 6.39
N ILE A 926 16.20 5.56 7.00
CA ILE A 926 16.61 6.95 7.31
C ILE A 926 17.64 7.05 8.44
N ALA A 927 17.78 6.01 9.26
CA ALA A 927 18.89 5.91 10.22
C ALA A 927 20.23 5.57 9.54
N SER A 928 20.17 5.06 8.31
CA SER A 928 21.33 4.57 7.54
C SER A 928 21.72 5.49 6.37
N THR A 929 20.82 6.38 5.92
CA THR A 929 21.06 7.31 4.81
C THR A 929 20.15 8.54 4.89
N ASP A 930 20.62 9.65 4.33
CA ASP A 930 19.92 10.92 4.13
C ASP A 930 19.30 11.05 2.72
N ALA A 931 19.28 9.98 1.92
CA ALA A 931 18.80 10.00 0.53
C ALA A 931 17.28 10.25 0.38
N PHE A 932 16.53 10.28 1.48
CA PHE A 932 15.09 10.46 1.50
C PHE A 932 14.71 11.79 2.14
N ARG A 933 13.77 12.48 1.50
CA ARG A 933 13.28 13.79 1.92
C ARG A 933 12.24 13.70 3.03
N ALA A 934 11.54 12.58 3.13
CA ALA A 934 10.58 12.29 4.19
C ALA A 934 10.45 10.78 4.44
N ALA A 935 10.01 10.41 5.64
CA ALA A 935 9.68 9.04 5.97
C ALA A 935 8.36 8.94 6.74
N VAL A 936 7.60 7.89 6.45
CA VAL A 936 6.35 7.55 7.14
C VAL A 936 6.45 6.13 7.67
N ALA A 937 6.35 5.98 8.98
CA ALA A 937 6.36 4.70 9.67
C ALA A 937 5.03 4.49 10.41
N ILE A 938 4.24 3.52 9.93
CA ILE A 938 2.94 3.18 10.50
C ILE A 938 3.08 1.90 11.32
N SER A 939 2.60 1.89 12.56
CA SER A 939 2.62 0.72 13.45
C SER A 939 4.01 0.05 13.56
N GLY A 940 5.07 0.85 13.52
CA GLY A 940 6.46 0.39 13.43
C GLY A 940 7.05 -0.07 14.76
N MET A 941 8.24 -0.68 14.68
CA MET A 941 9.04 -1.12 15.83
C MET A 941 10.43 -0.47 15.71
N PHE A 942 10.99 0.06 16.79
CA PHE A 942 12.19 0.91 16.76
C PHE A 942 13.26 0.51 17.80
N ASP A 943 12.89 -0.14 18.89
CA ASP A 943 13.79 -0.74 19.90
C ASP A 943 13.60 -2.26 19.95
N LEU A 944 14.32 -2.98 19.07
CA LEU A 944 14.18 -4.44 18.95
C LEU A 944 14.60 -5.17 20.24
N GLY A 945 15.56 -4.61 20.98
CA GLY A 945 16.03 -5.18 22.25
C GLY A 945 15.00 -5.00 23.37
N GLY A 946 14.40 -3.82 23.46
CA GLY A 946 13.35 -3.51 24.42
C GLY A 946 12.05 -4.28 24.18
N LEU A 947 11.69 -4.54 22.92
CA LEU A 947 10.49 -5.30 22.57
C LEU A 947 10.64 -6.82 22.81
N TYR A 948 11.87 -7.36 22.76
CA TYR A 948 12.14 -8.80 22.77
C TYR A 948 11.36 -9.59 23.83
N GLY A 949 11.29 -9.07 25.06
CA GLY A 949 10.69 -9.74 26.21
C GLY A 949 9.25 -9.31 26.56
N LEU A 950 8.64 -8.39 25.81
CA LEU A 950 7.30 -7.89 26.12
C LEU A 950 6.25 -8.98 26.01
N ARG A 951 5.35 -9.03 27.00
CA ARG A 951 4.22 -9.96 27.04
C ARG A 951 2.93 -9.27 26.66
N THR A 952 2.16 -9.93 25.80
CA THR A 952 0.77 -9.54 25.50
C THR A 952 -0.14 -9.84 26.69
N PRO A 953 -1.35 -9.24 26.76
CA PRO A 953 -2.30 -9.53 27.82
C PRO A 953 -2.62 -11.03 28.00
N ASP A 954 -2.67 -11.79 26.92
CA ASP A 954 -2.87 -13.25 26.97
C ASP A 954 -1.64 -14.06 27.43
N GLY A 955 -0.55 -13.40 27.82
CA GLY A 955 0.66 -14.01 28.37
C GLY A 955 1.70 -14.49 27.34
N ARG A 956 1.43 -14.34 26.03
CA ARG A 956 2.40 -14.68 24.97
C ARG A 956 3.56 -13.69 24.94
N ALA A 957 4.69 -14.10 24.37
CA ALA A 957 5.87 -13.25 24.14
C ALA A 957 6.22 -13.27 22.65
N PRO A 958 5.43 -12.57 21.79
CA PRO A 958 5.50 -12.75 20.34
C PRO A 958 6.82 -12.27 19.72
N PHE A 959 7.55 -11.39 20.39
CA PHE A 959 8.79 -10.81 19.87
C PHE A 959 10.02 -11.70 20.03
N VAL A 960 10.01 -12.71 20.90
CA VAL A 960 11.14 -13.65 21.04
C VAL A 960 11.41 -14.36 19.72
N GLU A 961 10.37 -14.96 19.15
CA GLU A 961 10.49 -15.71 17.89
C GLU A 961 10.79 -14.79 16.71
N ARG A 962 10.13 -13.62 16.63
CA ARG A 962 10.38 -12.62 15.58
C ARG A 962 11.82 -12.10 15.62
N SER A 963 12.36 -11.90 16.82
CA SER A 963 13.69 -11.32 17.01
C SER A 963 14.82 -12.28 16.66
N GLU A 964 14.82 -13.51 17.16
CA GLU A 964 15.96 -14.42 16.96
C GLU A 964 15.99 -15.00 15.55
N GLY A 965 15.02 -15.84 15.22
CA GLY A 965 14.99 -16.59 13.95
C GLY A 965 13.93 -16.11 12.97
N GLY A 966 13.14 -15.11 13.33
CA GLY A 966 12.04 -14.57 12.52
C GLY A 966 12.46 -13.33 11.73
N GLN A 967 11.53 -12.39 11.55
CA GLN A 967 11.70 -11.22 10.70
C GLN A 967 12.94 -10.37 11.05
N HIS A 968 13.30 -10.24 12.33
CA HIS A 968 14.44 -9.38 12.72
C HIS A 968 15.80 -10.07 12.57
N ARG A 969 15.88 -11.41 12.53
CA ARG A 969 17.12 -12.16 12.22
C ARG A 969 18.31 -11.83 13.12
N MET A 970 18.08 -11.59 14.40
CA MET A 970 19.16 -11.31 15.35
C MET A 970 19.99 -12.56 15.68
N GLY A 971 19.47 -13.76 15.42
CA GLY A 971 20.14 -15.05 15.58
C GLY A 971 20.45 -15.47 17.01
N SER A 972 20.24 -14.59 18.00
CA SER A 972 20.48 -14.84 19.42
C SER A 972 19.66 -13.86 20.29
N PRO A 973 19.46 -14.15 21.58
CA PRO A 973 18.80 -13.22 22.51
C PRO A 973 19.67 -11.97 22.81
N PRO A 974 19.06 -10.85 23.24
CA PRO A 974 19.74 -9.56 23.38
C PRO A 974 20.85 -9.53 24.44
N TRP A 975 20.83 -10.39 25.46
CA TRP A 975 21.92 -10.48 26.44
C TRP A 975 23.12 -11.31 25.95
N ARG A 976 23.01 -11.98 24.79
CA ARG A 976 24.11 -12.74 24.18
C ARG A 976 24.84 -11.95 23.11
N ASP A 977 24.11 -11.13 22.35
CA ASP A 977 24.64 -10.23 21.33
C ASP A 977 23.92 -8.87 21.40
N SER A 978 24.17 -8.12 22.47
CA SER A 978 23.51 -6.82 22.67
C SER A 978 23.84 -5.83 21.56
N ARG A 979 25.06 -5.93 21.00
CA ARG A 979 25.52 -5.00 19.97
C ARG A 979 24.68 -5.07 18.71
N ARG A 980 24.37 -6.28 18.23
CA ARG A 980 23.52 -6.46 17.03
C ARG A 980 22.13 -5.85 17.18
N TYR A 981 21.51 -5.99 18.35
CA TYR A 981 20.22 -5.36 18.62
C TYR A 981 20.31 -3.83 18.62
N LEU A 982 21.38 -3.26 19.20
CA LEU A 982 21.59 -1.81 19.19
C LEU A 982 21.85 -1.27 17.76
N ASP A 983 22.66 -1.98 16.98
CA ASP A 983 23.01 -1.58 15.61
C ASP A 983 21.82 -1.66 14.65
N ASN A 984 20.88 -2.58 14.89
CA ASN A 984 19.68 -2.76 14.06
C ASN A 984 18.43 -2.05 14.58
N SER A 985 18.51 -1.29 15.67
CA SER A 985 17.36 -0.59 16.27
C SER A 985 17.41 0.91 15.96
N PRO A 986 16.49 1.45 15.14
CA PRO A 986 16.44 2.88 14.82
C PRO A 986 16.45 3.81 16.03
N TYR A 987 15.87 3.38 17.16
CA TYR A 987 15.88 4.12 18.42
C TYR A 987 17.29 4.48 18.89
N TYR A 988 18.21 3.52 18.89
CA TYR A 988 19.60 3.75 19.31
C TYR A 988 20.43 4.49 18.24
N GLN A 989 19.90 4.59 17.02
CA GLN A 989 20.51 5.32 15.90
C GLN A 989 19.88 6.70 15.69
N ALA A 990 18.95 7.13 16.55
CA ALA A 990 18.15 8.35 16.35
C ALA A 990 18.98 9.62 16.08
N GLY A 991 20.20 9.73 16.63
CA GLY A 991 21.08 10.87 16.37
C GLY A 991 21.54 11.00 14.90
N LYS A 992 21.54 9.90 14.14
CA LYS A 992 21.87 9.88 12.71
C LYS A 992 20.71 10.31 11.81
N ILE A 993 19.47 10.27 12.34
CA ILE A 993 18.29 10.63 11.56
C ILE A 993 18.25 12.15 11.41
N VAL A 994 18.24 12.60 10.15
CA VAL A 994 18.04 14.00 9.76
C VAL A 994 16.76 14.17 8.93
N THR A 995 16.29 13.10 8.30
CA THR A 995 15.06 13.05 7.52
C THR A 995 13.83 13.23 8.43
N PRO A 996 12.88 14.13 8.09
CA PRO A 996 11.60 14.24 8.77
C PRO A 996 10.84 12.90 8.84
N LEU A 997 10.41 12.51 10.04
CA LEU A 997 9.72 11.23 10.29
C LEU A 997 8.29 11.44 10.83
N LEU A 998 7.30 10.89 10.14
CA LEU A 998 5.93 10.75 10.63
C LEU A 998 5.71 9.34 11.19
N LEU A 999 5.40 9.27 12.48
CA LEU A 999 5.03 8.06 13.23
C LEU A 999 3.50 8.03 13.38
N ILE A 1000 2.85 6.97 12.93
CA ILE A 1000 1.40 6.77 13.13
C ILE A 1000 1.16 5.45 13.84
N HIS A 1001 0.38 5.45 14.93
CA HIS A 1001 0.14 4.26 15.75
C HIS A 1001 -1.27 4.24 16.35
N GLY A 1002 -1.92 3.08 16.42
CA GLY A 1002 -3.10 2.87 17.26
C GLY A 1002 -2.71 2.66 18.73
N THR A 1003 -3.47 3.17 19.70
CA THR A 1003 -3.06 3.08 21.12
C THR A 1003 -3.14 1.68 21.72
N GLU A 1004 -3.91 0.77 21.11
CA GLU A 1004 -4.06 -0.62 21.57
C GLU A 1004 -3.03 -1.57 20.94
N ASP A 1005 -2.19 -1.08 20.03
CA ASP A 1005 -1.10 -1.86 19.45
C ASP A 1005 0.03 -2.08 20.48
N ALA A 1006 0.54 -3.31 20.53
CA ALA A 1006 1.66 -3.71 21.39
C ALA A 1006 2.94 -2.88 21.23
N ALA A 1007 3.15 -2.23 20.07
CA ALA A 1007 4.32 -1.39 19.79
C ALA A 1007 4.06 0.13 19.99
N ALA A 1008 2.87 0.55 20.45
CA ALA A 1008 2.53 1.97 20.58
C ALA A 1008 3.44 2.74 21.54
N ALA A 1009 3.87 2.08 22.63
CA ALA A 1009 4.84 2.64 23.57
C ALA A 1009 6.23 2.82 22.92
N ASP A 1010 6.58 1.97 21.96
CA ASP A 1010 7.87 2.02 21.28
C ASP A 1010 7.96 3.19 20.30
N ALA A 1011 6.86 3.51 19.60
CA ALA A 1011 6.75 4.73 18.79
C ALA A 1011 6.91 6.01 19.62
N GLN A 1012 6.33 6.05 20.83
CA GLN A 1012 6.53 7.17 21.76
C GLN A 1012 7.98 7.32 22.20
N LYS A 1013 8.68 6.21 22.48
CA LYS A 1013 10.12 6.21 22.81
C LYS A 1013 10.93 6.79 21.65
N MET A 1014 10.66 6.35 20.42
CA MET A 1014 11.33 6.86 19.21
C MET A 1014 11.10 8.36 19.01
N PHE A 1015 9.85 8.82 19.11
CA PHE A 1015 9.51 10.24 19.02
C PHE A 1015 10.27 11.06 20.08
N THR A 1016 10.24 10.64 21.34
CA THR A 1016 10.91 11.33 22.45
C THR A 1016 12.43 11.43 22.21
N ALA A 1017 13.05 10.39 21.65
CA ALA A 1017 14.48 10.41 21.32
C ALA A 1017 14.80 11.45 20.24
N LEU A 1018 13.96 11.57 19.21
CA LEU A 1018 14.10 12.58 18.16
C LEU A 1018 13.83 13.99 18.69
N GLU A 1019 12.75 14.17 19.46
CA GLU A 1019 12.35 15.44 20.08
C GLU A 1019 13.46 16.01 20.97
N ARG A 1020 14.03 15.19 21.85
CA ARG A 1020 15.14 15.61 22.74
C ARG A 1020 16.39 16.08 22.00
N GLN A 1021 16.52 15.71 20.73
CA GLN A 1021 17.64 16.08 19.87
C GLN A 1021 17.26 17.19 18.86
N GLY A 1022 16.08 17.79 18.98
CA GLY A 1022 15.59 18.82 18.06
C GLY A 1022 15.37 18.31 16.63
N LYS A 1023 15.16 17.01 16.45
CA LYS A 1023 14.97 16.39 15.12
C LYS A 1023 13.52 16.54 14.65
N PRO A 1024 13.27 16.74 13.34
CA PRO A 1024 11.92 16.89 12.80
C PRO A 1024 11.17 15.56 12.87
N ALA A 1025 10.21 15.45 13.78
CA ALA A 1025 9.37 14.27 13.93
C ALA A 1025 7.93 14.64 14.28
N VAL A 1026 6.99 13.81 13.87
CA VAL A 1026 5.57 13.91 14.24
C VAL A 1026 5.12 12.55 14.74
N LEU A 1027 4.44 12.52 15.89
CA LEU A 1027 3.78 11.32 16.40
C LEU A 1027 2.26 11.53 16.39
N ALA A 1028 1.55 10.62 15.75
CA ALA A 1028 0.08 10.57 15.74
C ALA A 1028 -0.38 9.26 16.38
N LEU A 1029 -1.08 9.37 17.52
CA LEU A 1029 -1.67 8.24 18.23
C LEU A 1029 -3.19 8.26 18.03
N TYR A 1030 -3.76 7.10 17.66
CA TYR A 1030 -5.18 6.93 17.40
C TYR A 1030 -5.83 6.12 18.53
N PRO A 1031 -6.61 6.77 19.42
CA PRO A 1031 -7.18 6.11 20.59
C PRO A 1031 -8.11 4.95 20.22
N GLY A 1032 -7.95 3.83 20.93
CA GLY A 1032 -8.77 2.63 20.76
C GLY A 1032 -8.45 1.79 19.52
N GLU A 1033 -7.54 2.25 18.67
CA GLU A 1033 -7.17 1.59 17.43
C GLU A 1033 -6.03 0.59 17.59
N GLY A 1034 -6.07 -0.47 16.77
CA GLY A 1034 -5.11 -1.59 16.78
C GLY A 1034 -3.96 -1.44 15.78
N HIS A 1035 -3.38 -2.58 15.37
CA HIS A 1035 -2.15 -2.62 14.56
C HIS A 1035 -2.36 -2.23 13.09
N SER A 1036 -3.53 -2.53 12.51
CA SER A 1036 -3.81 -2.32 11.08
C SER A 1036 -4.80 -1.18 10.79
N PRO A 1037 -4.37 -0.08 10.12
CA PRO A 1037 -5.23 1.05 9.77
C PRO A 1037 -6.51 0.75 8.99
N HIS A 1038 -6.49 -0.29 8.15
CA HIS A 1038 -7.67 -0.68 7.36
C HIS A 1038 -8.79 -1.34 8.18
N LEU A 1039 -8.54 -1.61 9.47
CA LEU A 1039 -9.51 -2.10 10.44
C LEU A 1039 -9.97 -1.00 11.40
N TRP A 1040 -9.35 0.18 11.34
CA TRP A 1040 -9.67 1.28 12.24
C TRP A 1040 -11.08 1.80 12.00
N SER A 1041 -11.58 2.60 12.93
CA SER A 1041 -12.80 3.37 12.65
C SER A 1041 -12.60 4.20 11.38
N ARG A 1042 -13.68 4.38 10.62
CA ARG A 1042 -13.64 5.07 9.34
C ARG A 1042 -13.01 6.46 9.46
N ALA A 1043 -13.40 7.22 10.47
CA ALA A 1043 -12.87 8.54 10.76
C ALA A 1043 -11.36 8.54 11.07
N HIS A 1044 -10.87 7.50 11.77
CA HIS A 1044 -9.45 7.38 12.09
C HIS A 1044 -8.63 6.94 10.87
N GLU A 1045 -9.13 6.01 10.07
CA GLU A 1045 -8.51 5.62 8.81
C GLU A 1045 -8.37 6.82 7.86
N GLU A 1046 -9.47 7.54 7.61
CA GLU A 1046 -9.49 8.71 6.73
C GLU A 1046 -8.53 9.80 7.19
N HIS A 1047 -8.50 10.08 8.50
CA HIS A 1047 -7.58 11.06 9.06
C HIS A 1047 -6.11 10.61 9.00
N ALA A 1048 -5.82 9.32 9.19
CA ALA A 1048 -4.47 8.78 9.04
C ALA A 1048 -3.96 8.93 7.61
N ILE A 1049 -4.79 8.60 6.62
CA ILE A 1049 -4.46 8.78 5.21
C ILE A 1049 -4.27 10.26 4.88
N ALA A 1050 -5.18 11.14 5.33
CA ALA A 1050 -5.06 12.59 5.16
C ALA A 1050 -3.73 13.11 5.73
N ARG A 1051 -3.35 12.66 6.93
CA ARG A 1051 -2.10 13.06 7.59
C ARG A 1051 -0.87 12.59 6.82
N VAL A 1052 -0.88 11.38 6.27
CA VAL A 1052 0.18 10.89 5.38
C VAL A 1052 0.29 11.76 4.14
N LEU A 1053 -0.81 12.02 3.44
CA LEU A 1053 -0.80 12.81 2.20
C LEU A 1053 -0.36 14.25 2.45
N SER A 1054 -0.84 14.90 3.52
CA SER A 1054 -0.41 16.26 3.89
C SER A 1054 1.08 16.30 4.22
N PHE A 1055 1.56 15.36 5.03
CA PHE A 1055 2.98 15.28 5.39
C PHE A 1055 3.86 15.07 4.17
N LEU A 1056 3.45 14.22 3.22
CA LEU A 1056 4.19 14.03 1.98
C LEU A 1056 4.21 15.30 1.12
N LYS A 1057 3.08 16.01 1.00
CA LYS A 1057 2.98 17.24 0.19
C LYS A 1057 3.79 18.40 0.76
N GLU A 1058 3.93 18.48 2.08
CA GLU A 1058 4.76 19.51 2.72
C GLU A 1058 6.26 19.28 2.52
N ARG A 1059 6.66 18.05 2.23
CA ARG A 1059 8.08 17.65 2.23
C ARG A 1059 8.62 17.37 0.84
N LEU A 1060 7.79 16.85 -0.08
CA LEU A 1060 8.10 16.56 -1.47
C LEU A 1060 7.50 17.63 -2.39
#